data_AF-A0A7Y5J7C0-F1
#
_entry.id   AF-A0A7Y5J7C0-F1
#
_cell.length_a   1.000
_cell.length_b   1.000
_cell.length_c   1.000
_cell.angle_alpha   90.00
_cell.angle_beta   90.00
_cell.angle_gamma   90.00
#
_symmetry.space_group_name_H-M   'P 1'
#
loop_
_entity.id
_entity.type
_entity.pdbx_description
1 polymer ?
#
loop_
_entity_poly.entity_id
_entity_poly.type
_entity_poly.pdbx_seq_one_letter_code
_entity_poly.pdbx_strand_id
1 'polypeptide(L)'
;MKHLHKFTHTFFSNIITAAASQNYTQPTTSDTSIPDNKFQISKTYKQLLKTSIWMGGILTILLPVSGELLGQNSLNSALVVNTLADRSIDYLEEAYLEAGVTCSNVTSGGTIGSSQTISSGGTPATFTNMTSPSGGTGTVEYLWLKTTTVPCPPIGDAAWESIPSSNTATYSPGPLTQTTCFMRCSRRAGCANYDGESNAVTVTVNTCTATLTGLVFDNQVGGSDISFTNGGTYTTTQLGSNFLIEALTSGTPGSVVFTVTGAESFTNTENSAPYHMVGSGSTWTPQAGSYSVNVKLYSGANGSGTLCGQQTFTFSVTSSSGCSCPGNLVQNPSFENGTTSWNWTGGNFYADTYAAQCGSNSGQFQITNGGNNWVSQTIAGGSLATIPVGTNLSVTVFAGTHNPGGYYHEVNISYYNSSWGYISKTSAEVNATLPSMGSYTLNSVVPAGTHYITVGGYGTGDWLKMDLWCVSIPCSINITSNPQGASICSGGTHTMTVAATTTAGTLNYQWQSSPNGSTWTNISGATSSSYTTPALTTTTHYRVNVGATGSGCSTISSSTAIVTVSADPQISIISWKSELCVSESTTLEATKSGGVNCSAVQWQYRPGTTGAWINLGTGNSINTSTSLAAGDYQYRALYNCSGTGCDNAISNTVTITIYADPVVSISANTTTVCAGGSATLTAVASGGGTCAAVLWQYRLGTTGTWTNLTSGNTLTTSTSLAVGTHQYRAYYNCVDAGGCGTATSNTVTFTVVADPSISTHPAGTTLCVSGTHTLSVVAAGGTPSLTYQWQSSPDGTTWTNISGATGTSYTTPTISTTTQYRVVVSASGSGCGTVNSNAAIVTINPAATVNAGPDQSVCAGNTVTLAGTRGGAATSSTWTTSGTGTFSNASLVNAVYTPSAADIAAGTVTLTLTTNDPTGPCTAVSDQVIITIRPNPTVNAGADASVCLGSSKTLTAVASGGTSPYAYAWSNGLGAGASKTVTPSITTTYTVTATDNYGCSGSDQVT
;
A
#
# COMPACT_ATOMS: atom_id res chain seq x y z
N MET A 1 -10.12 -6.75 52.00
CA MET A 1 -9.09 -7.81 52.17
C MET A 1 -7.86 -7.38 51.38
N LYS A 2 -6.99 -6.51 51.90
CA LYS A 2 -5.72 -6.75 52.64
C LYS A 2 -4.66 -7.66 51.95
N HIS A 3 -3.59 -7.00 51.50
CA HIS A 3 -2.14 -7.32 51.53
C HIS A 3 -1.41 -8.13 50.43
N LEU A 4 -0.35 -7.45 49.91
CA LEU A 4 1.01 -7.93 49.51
C LEU A 4 1.10 -8.86 48.26
N HIS A 5 1.91 -8.62 47.21
CA HIS A 5 3.33 -8.22 47.17
C HIS A 5 3.72 -7.59 45.80
N LYS A 6 4.72 -6.68 45.85
CA LYS A 6 5.49 -6.05 44.75
C LYS A 6 6.64 -6.96 44.26
N PHE A 7 7.36 -6.48 43.22
CA PHE A 7 8.59 -6.94 42.51
C PHE A 7 8.26 -7.61 41.15
N THR A 8 8.69 -7.16 39.97
CA THR A 8 9.71 -6.19 39.53
C THR A 8 9.43 -5.79 38.07
N HIS A 9 9.44 -4.49 37.75
CA HIS A 9 9.61 -3.96 36.40
C HIS A 9 11.00 -3.32 36.32
N THR A 10 11.97 -4.01 35.70
CA THR A 10 13.22 -3.43 35.18
C THR A 10 13.79 -4.43 34.16
N PHE A 11 14.44 -3.93 33.10
CA PHE A 11 14.92 -4.61 31.90
C PHE A 11 13.91 -4.75 30.76
N PHE A 12 13.77 -3.69 29.97
CA PHE A 12 14.14 -3.69 28.54
C PHE A 12 13.94 -2.27 27.99
N SER A 13 14.91 -1.40 28.29
CA SER A 13 15.21 -0.22 27.48
C SER A 13 16.65 0.17 27.81
N ASN A 14 17.58 -0.26 26.94
CA ASN A 14 18.86 0.36 26.62
C ASN A 14 19.69 -0.63 25.79
N ILE A 15 19.96 -0.27 24.54
CA ILE A 15 21.21 -0.38 23.76
C ILE A 15 20.84 -0.47 22.27
N ILE A 16 20.46 0.66 21.68
CA ILE A 16 20.83 1.03 20.31
C ILE A 16 21.13 2.53 20.34
N THR A 17 22.30 2.92 20.86
CA THR A 17 23.10 4.06 20.39
C THR A 17 24.48 4.00 21.05
N ALA A 18 25.47 3.42 20.38
CA ALA A 18 26.92 3.70 20.55
C ALA A 18 27.75 2.75 19.68
N ALA A 19 28.05 3.13 18.44
CA ALA A 19 29.21 2.63 17.69
C ALA A 19 29.49 3.53 16.49
N ALA A 20 29.68 4.83 16.74
CA ALA A 20 30.44 5.69 15.86
C ALA A 20 31.53 6.34 16.72
N SER A 21 32.76 6.26 16.23
CA SER A 21 34.04 6.56 16.91
C SER A 21 34.52 5.46 17.87
N GLN A 22 35.47 4.64 17.41
CA GLN A 22 36.87 4.85 17.75
C GLN A 22 37.77 4.03 16.81
N ASN A 23 38.82 4.70 16.36
CA ASN A 23 39.93 4.17 15.60
C ASN A 23 40.55 2.96 16.30
N TYR A 24 40.90 1.91 15.57
CA TYR A 24 42.13 1.20 15.85
C TYR A 24 42.85 0.78 14.57
N THR A 25 44.10 1.20 14.56
CA THR A 25 45.22 1.01 13.64
C THR A 25 45.50 -0.45 13.29
N GLN A 26 45.93 -0.65 12.04
CA GLN A 26 46.72 -1.80 11.58
C GLN A 26 47.90 -2.10 12.54
N PRO A 27 48.27 -3.38 12.66
CA PRO A 27 49.62 -3.72 12.22
C PRO A 27 49.72 -5.02 11.41
N THR A 28 50.85 -5.08 10.73
CA THR A 28 51.33 -5.99 9.70
C THR A 28 51.91 -7.31 10.24
N THR A 29 52.15 -8.22 9.27
CA THR A 29 53.07 -9.38 9.20
C THR A 29 52.67 -10.74 9.78
N SER A 30 52.42 -11.67 8.83
CA SER A 30 52.90 -13.06 8.71
C SER A 30 53.01 -13.95 9.96
N ASP A 31 52.17 -14.98 10.04
CA ASP A 31 52.66 -16.36 10.09
C ASP A 31 51.56 -17.37 9.68
N THR A 32 52.01 -18.44 9.05
CA THR A 32 51.28 -19.54 8.43
C THR A 32 51.06 -20.70 9.41
N SER A 33 49.81 -21.14 9.64
CA SER A 33 49.43 -22.57 9.79
C SER A 33 47.98 -22.80 10.31
N ILE A 34 47.14 -23.47 9.49
CA ILE A 34 46.23 -24.63 9.81
C ILE A 34 45.08 -24.44 10.85
N PRO A 35 43.86 -24.99 10.71
CA PRO A 35 42.95 -25.19 9.56
C PRO A 35 41.47 -24.74 9.87
N ASP A 36 40.60 -24.88 8.86
CA ASP A 36 39.14 -24.71 8.91
C ASP A 36 38.44 -25.41 10.09
N ASN A 37 37.60 -24.67 10.82
CA ASN A 37 36.57 -25.24 11.70
C ASN A 37 35.18 -24.75 11.33
N LYS A 38 34.46 -25.65 10.65
CA LYS A 38 33.02 -25.64 10.40
C LYS A 38 32.26 -25.61 11.73
N PHE A 39 31.30 -24.70 11.85
CA PHE A 39 30.28 -24.72 12.90
C PHE A 39 29.34 -25.90 12.68
N GLN A 40 29.54 -26.97 13.45
CA GLN A 40 28.59 -28.06 13.68
C GLN A 40 27.83 -27.73 14.98
N ILE A 41 26.53 -27.45 14.91
CA ILE A 41 25.66 -27.49 16.10
C ILE A 41 25.01 -28.87 16.14
N SER A 42 25.42 -29.64 17.14
CA SER A 42 24.91 -30.97 17.42
C SER A 42 23.53 -30.92 18.08
N LYS A 43 22.76 -31.96 17.81
CA LYS A 43 21.47 -32.30 18.42
C LYS A 43 21.64 -32.50 19.93
N THR A 44 21.26 -31.54 20.76
CA THR A 44 20.88 -31.79 22.17
C THR A 44 20.00 -30.66 22.71
N TYR A 45 18.70 -30.62 22.39
CA TYR A 45 17.71 -29.85 23.19
C TYR A 45 16.27 -30.33 22.92
N LYS A 46 16.02 -31.64 23.13
CA LYS A 46 14.67 -32.23 23.17
C LYS A 46 14.56 -33.27 24.29
N GLN A 47 14.80 -32.83 25.52
CA GLN A 47 14.34 -33.51 26.74
C GLN A 47 14.57 -32.56 27.91
N LEU A 48 13.50 -31.88 28.35
CA LEU A 48 13.28 -31.38 29.72
C LEU A 48 11.94 -30.61 29.72
N LEU A 49 10.94 -31.20 30.39
CA LEU A 49 9.61 -30.70 30.79
C LEU A 49 8.45 -31.62 30.34
N LYS A 50 8.40 -32.82 30.92
CA LYS A 50 7.17 -33.60 31.15
C LYS A 50 7.16 -34.10 32.60
N THR A 51 6.62 -33.27 33.49
CA THR A 51 6.08 -33.53 34.84
C THR A 51 5.38 -32.20 35.18
N SER A 52 4.09 -32.07 35.47
CA SER A 52 3.17 -32.85 36.28
C SER A 52 1.76 -32.29 36.01
N ILE A 53 0.71 -33.11 35.93
CA ILE A 53 -0.63 -32.81 36.48
C ILE A 53 -1.34 -34.16 36.62
N TRP A 54 -1.64 -34.49 37.86
CA TRP A 54 -2.54 -35.55 38.30
C TRP A 54 -3.60 -34.85 39.15
N MET A 55 -4.88 -34.98 38.82
CA MET A 55 -5.97 -35.38 39.73
C MET A 55 -7.37 -35.02 39.20
N GLY A 56 -8.26 -36.00 39.31
CA GLY A 56 -9.72 -35.89 39.29
C GLY A 56 -10.33 -36.06 37.90
N GLY A 57 -11.17 -37.04 37.60
CA GLY A 57 -11.90 -38.00 38.42
C GLY A 57 -13.04 -38.54 37.55
N ILE A 58 -13.27 -39.85 37.66
CA ILE A 58 -14.18 -40.69 36.88
C ILE A 58 -15.64 -40.21 36.97
N LEU A 59 -16.36 -40.18 35.84
CA LEU A 59 -17.77 -40.60 35.80
C LEU A 59 -18.15 -41.11 34.40
N THR A 60 -18.21 -42.43 34.26
CA THR A 60 -18.82 -43.15 33.14
C THR A 60 -20.32 -43.24 33.40
N ILE A 61 -21.16 -42.73 32.49
CA ILE A 61 -22.56 -43.15 32.37
C ILE A 61 -22.76 -43.72 30.97
N LEU A 62 -23.29 -44.93 30.99
CA LEU A 62 -23.49 -45.87 29.90
C LEU A 62 -24.98 -45.85 29.54
N LEU A 63 -25.27 -46.08 28.26
CA LEU A 63 -26.49 -46.69 27.67
C LEU A 63 -27.45 -45.81 26.82
N PRO A 64 -28.10 -46.44 25.82
CA PRO A 64 -28.29 -45.93 24.45
C PRO A 64 -29.76 -45.97 23.98
N VAL A 65 -30.11 -45.29 22.87
CA VAL A 65 -31.39 -45.45 22.13
C VAL A 65 -31.13 -44.88 20.71
N SER A 66 -30.94 -45.64 19.61
CA SER A 66 -31.85 -46.44 18.76
C SER A 66 -32.82 -45.65 17.86
N GLY A 67 -32.92 -46.05 16.58
CA GLY A 67 -33.97 -45.69 15.60
C GLY A 67 -33.57 -44.53 14.68
N GLU A 68 -33.12 -44.70 13.43
CA GLU A 68 -33.68 -45.41 12.27
C GLU A 68 -34.98 -44.77 11.70
N LEU A 69 -34.93 -44.52 10.39
CA LEU A 69 -36.02 -44.47 9.39
C LEU A 69 -36.40 -43.11 8.76
N LEU A 70 -35.96 -42.99 7.49
CA LEU A 70 -36.73 -42.81 6.24
C LEU A 70 -37.38 -41.46 5.85
N GLY A 71 -37.24 -41.18 4.54
CA GLY A 71 -38.23 -40.44 3.72
C GLY A 71 -37.69 -39.14 3.12
N GLN A 72 -36.85 -39.15 2.08
CA GLN A 72 -37.19 -39.12 0.65
C GLN A 72 -38.20 -38.04 0.18
N ASN A 73 -37.70 -37.25 -0.79
CA ASN A 73 -38.38 -36.64 -1.96
C ASN A 73 -39.35 -35.47 -1.71
N SER A 74 -39.48 -34.44 -2.54
CA SER A 74 -38.74 -33.89 -3.69
C SER A 74 -39.59 -32.71 -4.22
N LEU A 75 -38.92 -31.66 -4.70
CA LEU A 75 -39.31 -30.76 -5.81
C LEU A 75 -40.28 -29.56 -5.60
N ASN A 76 -39.79 -28.43 -6.15
CA ASN A 76 -40.48 -27.34 -6.89
C ASN A 76 -41.14 -26.20 -6.07
N SER A 77 -40.95 -24.90 -6.32
CA SER A 77 -40.23 -24.14 -7.37
C SER A 77 -40.02 -22.68 -6.93
N ALA A 78 -38.88 -22.12 -7.35
CA ALA A 78 -38.53 -20.73 -7.69
C ALA A 78 -39.41 -19.54 -7.25
N LEU A 79 -38.79 -18.59 -6.54
CA LEU A 79 -39.03 -17.16 -6.73
C LEU A 79 -37.71 -16.36 -6.64
N VAL A 80 -37.56 -15.45 -7.59
CA VAL A 80 -36.38 -14.66 -7.97
C VAL A 80 -36.15 -13.50 -6.99
N VAL A 81 -34.91 -13.33 -6.48
CA VAL A 81 -34.21 -12.02 -6.38
C VAL A 81 -32.71 -12.28 -6.52
N ASN A 82 -32.10 -11.55 -7.44
CA ASN A 82 -30.68 -11.58 -7.77
C ASN A 82 -29.94 -10.48 -6.97
N THR A 83 -28.64 -10.69 -6.75
CA THR A 83 -27.56 -9.71 -6.55
C THR A 83 -27.06 -9.36 -5.12
N LEU A 84 -25.72 -9.43 -5.03
CA LEU A 84 -24.76 -8.81 -4.09
C LEU A 84 -24.43 -9.53 -2.76
N ALA A 85 -23.30 -10.24 -2.76
CA ALA A 85 -22.31 -10.20 -1.67
C ALA A 85 -20.95 -10.69 -2.18
N ASP A 86 -20.17 -9.76 -2.75
CA ASP A 86 -18.72 -9.88 -2.92
C ASP A 86 -18.06 -9.12 -1.75
N ARG A 87 -16.90 -9.65 -1.31
CA ARG A 87 -15.85 -9.05 -0.44
C ARG A 87 -16.13 -9.00 1.07
N SER A 88 -15.53 -9.91 1.85
CA SER A 88 -14.15 -9.90 2.43
C SER A 88 -14.10 -9.13 3.74
N ILE A 89 -13.66 -9.73 4.85
CA ILE A 89 -12.31 -9.60 5.45
C ILE A 89 -12.41 -10.46 6.73
N ASP A 90 -11.66 -11.53 7.00
CA ASP A 90 -10.21 -11.72 7.19
C ASP A 90 -9.60 -10.96 8.39
N TYR A 91 -8.92 -11.71 9.26
CA TYR A 91 -8.13 -11.31 10.44
C TYR A 91 -8.82 -10.98 11.78
N LEU A 92 -8.87 -12.00 12.65
CA LEU A 92 -8.23 -11.96 13.98
C LEU A 92 -7.71 -13.36 14.31
N GLU A 93 -6.41 -13.54 14.10
CA GLU A 93 -5.58 -14.64 14.56
C GLU A 93 -5.11 -14.30 15.99
N GLU A 94 -5.52 -15.10 16.98
CA GLU A 94 -4.64 -15.76 17.96
C GLU A 94 -5.45 -16.28 19.14
N ALA A 95 -5.17 -17.53 19.51
CA ALA A 95 -5.70 -18.30 20.63
C ALA A 95 -7.11 -18.89 20.46
N TYR A 96 -7.24 -19.97 19.67
CA TYR A 96 -7.91 -21.16 20.19
C TYR A 96 -7.26 -22.44 19.67
N LEU A 97 -6.94 -23.28 20.65
CA LEU A 97 -6.22 -24.55 20.58
C LEU A 97 -7.01 -25.60 19.78
N GLU A 98 -6.29 -26.29 18.89
CA GLU A 98 -6.39 -27.72 18.59
C GLU A 98 -7.80 -28.37 18.59
N ALA A 99 -8.45 -28.34 17.43
CA ALA A 99 -9.25 -29.49 16.99
C ALA A 99 -8.77 -29.85 15.58
N GLY A 100 -7.91 -30.85 15.50
CA GLY A 100 -7.30 -31.31 14.27
C GLY A 100 -8.33 -31.70 13.23
N VAL A 101 -8.44 -30.90 12.16
CA VAL A 101 -8.65 -31.50 10.84
C VAL A 101 -7.27 -32.01 10.44
N THR A 102 -6.95 -33.23 10.85
CA THR A 102 -5.78 -33.94 10.32
C THR A 102 -5.97 -34.02 8.82
N CYS A 103 -5.29 -33.15 8.07
CA CYS A 103 -5.21 -33.29 6.63
C CYS A 103 -4.60 -34.67 6.39
N SER A 104 -5.41 -35.59 5.85
CA SER A 104 -4.95 -36.93 5.50
C SER A 104 -4.10 -36.75 4.25
N ASN A 105 -2.82 -36.47 4.44
CA ASN A 105 -1.88 -36.13 3.38
C ASN A 105 -1.41 -37.40 2.65
N VAL A 106 -0.71 -37.22 1.54
CA VAL A 106 -0.04 -38.33 0.86
C VAL A 106 0.96 -39.00 1.80
N THR A 107 1.01 -40.33 1.77
CA THR A 107 1.97 -41.14 2.54
C THR A 107 3.13 -41.64 1.66
N SER A 108 3.05 -41.42 0.35
CA SER A 108 4.09 -41.71 -0.63
C SER A 108 3.99 -40.72 -1.80
N GLY A 109 5.12 -40.13 -2.22
CA GLY A 109 5.22 -39.25 -3.38
C GLY A 109 5.20 -39.98 -4.73
N GLY A 110 5.08 -41.30 -4.72
CA GLY A 110 5.21 -42.14 -5.91
C GLY A 110 6.62 -42.09 -6.50
N THR A 111 6.76 -42.38 -7.78
CA THR A 111 8.04 -42.40 -8.49
C THR A 111 7.95 -41.63 -9.80
N ILE A 112 9.03 -40.93 -10.12
CA ILE A 112 9.23 -40.24 -11.39
C ILE A 112 10.12 -41.12 -12.30
N GLY A 113 10.37 -40.66 -13.53
CA GLY A 113 11.19 -41.39 -14.51
C GLY A 113 12.60 -41.79 -14.03
N SER A 114 13.40 -42.40 -14.89
CA SER A 114 14.78 -42.77 -14.55
C SER A 114 15.77 -41.62 -14.75
N SER A 115 16.96 -41.75 -14.15
CA SER A 115 18.13 -40.91 -14.48
C SER A 115 18.43 -40.95 -15.99
N GLN A 116 18.98 -39.84 -16.50
CA GLN A 116 19.26 -39.64 -17.92
C GLN A 116 20.71 -39.19 -18.12
N THR A 117 21.26 -39.43 -19.31
CA THR A 117 22.56 -38.88 -19.71
C THR A 117 22.37 -38.05 -20.97
N ILE A 118 22.84 -36.81 -20.95
CA ILE A 118 22.77 -35.87 -22.07
C ILE A 118 24.14 -35.23 -22.32
N SER A 119 24.35 -34.71 -23.52
CA SER A 119 25.46 -33.81 -23.81
C SER A 119 25.26 -32.43 -23.18
N SER A 120 26.35 -31.68 -22.95
CA SER A 120 26.24 -30.29 -22.48
C SER A 120 25.45 -29.43 -23.46
N GLY A 121 24.42 -28.75 -22.94
CA GLY A 121 23.44 -27.99 -23.70
C GLY A 121 22.27 -28.83 -24.24
N GLY A 122 22.23 -30.14 -23.97
CA GLY A 122 21.14 -31.02 -24.36
C GLY A 122 19.90 -30.82 -23.49
N THR A 123 18.72 -31.08 -24.07
CA THR A 123 17.43 -31.06 -23.34
C THR A 123 17.13 -32.47 -22.84
N PRO A 124 16.94 -32.68 -21.53
CA PRO A 124 16.52 -33.98 -20.99
C PRO A 124 15.12 -34.35 -21.49
N ALA A 125 14.84 -35.64 -21.63
CA ALA A 125 13.49 -36.11 -21.89
C ALA A 125 12.56 -35.78 -20.71
N THR A 126 11.27 -35.58 -21.00
CA THR A 126 10.24 -35.31 -19.99
C THR A 126 10.20 -36.39 -18.92
N PHE A 127 10.31 -36.01 -17.66
CA PHE A 127 10.05 -36.91 -16.54
C PHE A 127 8.56 -37.19 -16.44
N THR A 128 8.21 -38.47 -16.57
CA THR A 128 6.83 -38.95 -16.46
C THR A 128 6.51 -39.44 -15.05
N ASN A 129 5.22 -39.41 -14.71
CA ASN A 129 4.71 -39.98 -13.48
C ASN A 129 4.63 -41.51 -13.62
N MET A 130 5.63 -42.23 -13.11
CA MET A 130 5.74 -43.68 -13.25
C MET A 130 4.83 -44.41 -12.26
N THR A 131 4.82 -43.95 -11.02
CA THR A 131 3.81 -44.35 -10.03
C THR A 131 3.23 -43.11 -9.37
N SER A 132 1.90 -43.04 -9.33
CA SER A 132 1.20 -41.89 -8.75
C SER A 132 1.35 -41.84 -7.22
N PRO A 133 1.39 -40.62 -6.63
CA PRO A 133 1.36 -40.47 -5.18
C PRO A 133 0.13 -41.12 -4.55
N SER A 134 0.31 -41.74 -3.39
CA SER A 134 -0.72 -42.52 -2.69
C SER A 134 -0.84 -42.12 -1.22
N GLY A 135 -1.95 -42.52 -0.57
CA GLY A 135 -2.30 -42.09 0.78
C GLY A 135 -3.08 -40.78 0.80
N GLY A 136 -3.87 -40.57 1.86
CA GLY A 136 -4.67 -39.37 2.00
C GLY A 136 -5.94 -39.30 1.15
N THR A 137 -6.72 -38.22 1.32
CA THR A 137 -7.95 -37.95 0.56
C THR A 137 -7.90 -36.55 -0.08
N GLY A 138 -8.47 -36.40 -1.28
CA GLY A 138 -8.43 -35.13 -2.04
C GLY A 138 -7.56 -35.18 -3.30
N THR A 139 -7.54 -34.10 -4.08
CA THR A 139 -6.71 -33.97 -5.30
C THR A 139 -5.22 -33.86 -4.94
N VAL A 140 -4.34 -34.41 -5.78
CA VAL A 140 -2.88 -34.32 -5.58
C VAL A 140 -2.36 -33.03 -6.23
N GLU A 141 -1.58 -32.27 -5.48
CA GLU A 141 -0.80 -31.12 -5.96
C GLU A 141 0.68 -31.48 -6.02
N TYR A 142 1.39 -30.97 -7.03
CA TYR A 142 2.80 -31.29 -7.28
C TYR A 142 3.69 -30.04 -7.17
N LEU A 143 4.97 -30.26 -6.85
CA LEU A 143 6.03 -29.27 -6.92
C LEU A 143 7.34 -29.98 -7.32
N TRP A 144 8.03 -29.50 -8.34
CA TRP A 144 9.33 -30.03 -8.73
C TRP A 144 10.48 -29.26 -8.10
N LEU A 145 11.56 -29.98 -7.76
CA LEU A 145 12.80 -29.40 -7.24
C LEU A 145 13.99 -29.84 -8.08
N LYS A 146 15.05 -29.03 -8.05
CA LYS A 146 16.35 -29.31 -8.69
C LYS A 146 17.53 -28.98 -7.79
N THR A 147 18.68 -29.58 -8.07
CA THR A 147 19.97 -29.21 -7.48
C THR A 147 21.12 -29.64 -8.40
N THR A 148 22.22 -28.87 -8.43
CA THR A 148 23.44 -29.25 -9.17
C THR A 148 24.43 -30.03 -8.30
N THR A 149 24.09 -30.30 -7.05
CA THR A 149 24.92 -31.09 -6.13
C THR A 149 24.85 -32.57 -6.52
N VAL A 150 26.00 -33.17 -6.82
CA VAL A 150 26.13 -34.61 -7.13
C VAL A 150 27.16 -35.29 -6.23
N PRO A 151 26.89 -36.50 -5.68
CA PRO A 151 25.66 -37.31 -5.82
C PRO A 151 24.40 -36.62 -5.29
N CYS A 152 23.20 -37.01 -5.77
CA CYS A 152 21.96 -36.31 -5.37
C CYS A 152 21.84 -36.29 -3.83
N PRO A 153 21.61 -35.12 -3.22
CA PRO A 153 21.46 -35.00 -1.77
C PRO A 153 20.30 -35.86 -1.26
N PRO A 154 20.35 -36.30 0.01
CA PRO A 154 19.23 -36.97 0.64
C PRO A 154 17.96 -36.12 0.54
N ILE A 155 16.82 -36.80 0.57
CA ILE A 155 15.52 -36.15 0.51
C ILE A 155 15.33 -35.28 1.78
N GLY A 156 14.92 -34.02 1.60
CA GLY A 156 14.79 -33.01 2.67
C GLY A 156 16.03 -32.12 2.91
N ASP A 157 17.09 -32.26 2.10
CA ASP A 157 18.28 -31.40 2.18
C ASP A 157 18.00 -29.96 1.68
N ALA A 158 18.61 -28.95 2.33
CA ALA A 158 18.46 -27.54 1.96
C ALA A 158 19.07 -27.20 0.58
N ALA A 159 19.88 -28.09 0.00
CA ALA A 159 20.44 -27.92 -1.34
C ALA A 159 19.43 -28.06 -2.49
N TRP A 160 18.18 -28.45 -2.20
CA TRP A 160 17.11 -28.56 -3.18
C TRP A 160 16.38 -27.22 -3.37
N GLU A 161 16.32 -26.74 -4.61
CA GLU A 161 15.62 -25.51 -4.99
C GLU A 161 14.28 -25.84 -5.65
N SER A 162 13.23 -25.12 -5.27
CA SER A 162 11.91 -25.26 -5.92
C SER A 162 11.93 -24.67 -7.33
N ILE A 163 11.23 -25.33 -8.26
CA ILE A 163 11.02 -24.83 -9.62
C ILE A 163 9.66 -24.14 -9.65
N PRO A 164 9.60 -22.81 -9.82
CA PRO A 164 8.33 -22.08 -9.83
C PRO A 164 7.38 -22.60 -10.93
N SER A 165 6.09 -22.62 -10.62
CA SER A 165 5.02 -23.00 -11.57
C SER A 165 5.08 -24.43 -12.11
N SER A 166 5.79 -25.35 -11.43
CA SER A 166 5.90 -26.77 -11.80
C SER A 166 4.83 -27.63 -11.12
N ASN A 167 3.55 -27.32 -11.34
CA ASN A 167 2.42 -27.92 -10.61
C ASN A 167 1.82 -29.20 -11.24
N THR A 168 2.50 -29.79 -12.22
CA THR A 168 2.02 -30.97 -12.96
C THR A 168 2.71 -32.26 -12.52
N ALA A 169 2.04 -33.40 -12.73
CA ALA A 169 2.59 -34.73 -12.42
C ALA A 169 3.83 -35.08 -13.27
N THR A 170 4.01 -34.43 -14.42
CA THR A 170 5.14 -34.55 -15.34
C THR A 170 5.96 -33.26 -15.35
N TYR A 171 7.22 -33.31 -15.76
CA TYR A 171 8.05 -32.12 -15.94
C TYR A 171 9.05 -32.30 -17.07
N SER A 172 9.16 -31.29 -17.94
CA SER A 172 10.12 -31.23 -19.04
C SER A 172 11.20 -30.20 -18.71
N PRO A 173 12.40 -30.63 -18.27
CA PRO A 173 13.49 -29.71 -18.04
C PRO A 173 13.94 -29.05 -19.36
N GLY A 174 14.35 -27.78 -19.29
CA GLY A 174 15.03 -27.13 -20.41
C GLY A 174 16.46 -27.66 -20.62
N PRO A 175 17.20 -27.13 -21.62
CA PRO A 175 18.60 -27.47 -21.85
C PRO A 175 19.47 -27.33 -20.60
N LEU A 176 20.33 -28.32 -20.32
CA LEU A 176 21.24 -28.30 -19.17
C LEU A 176 22.70 -28.34 -19.60
N THR A 177 23.53 -27.53 -18.95
CA THR A 177 24.99 -27.46 -19.18
C THR A 177 25.81 -28.09 -18.04
N GLN A 178 25.14 -28.49 -16.95
CA GLN A 178 25.75 -29.12 -15.78
C GLN A 178 24.89 -30.27 -15.29
N THR A 179 25.54 -31.31 -14.75
CA THR A 179 24.85 -32.45 -14.16
C THR A 179 23.92 -31.97 -13.05
N THR A 180 22.63 -32.28 -13.16
CA THR A 180 21.58 -31.75 -12.29
C THR A 180 20.68 -32.88 -11.82
N CYS A 181 20.39 -32.91 -10.52
CA CYS A 181 19.42 -33.81 -9.91
C CYS A 181 18.02 -33.16 -9.88
N PHE A 182 16.98 -33.97 -10.05
CA PHE A 182 15.57 -33.56 -9.96
C PHE A 182 14.80 -34.47 -9.00
N MET A 183 13.78 -33.91 -8.35
CA MET A 183 12.77 -34.67 -7.61
C MET A 183 11.40 -33.99 -7.70
N ARG A 184 10.35 -34.71 -7.31
CA ARG A 184 8.98 -34.19 -7.23
C ARG A 184 8.42 -34.41 -5.83
N CYS A 185 7.94 -33.35 -5.21
CA CYS A 185 7.16 -33.43 -3.98
C CYS A 185 5.65 -33.32 -4.29
N SER A 186 4.83 -33.95 -3.47
CA SER A 186 3.38 -34.06 -3.64
C SER A 186 2.65 -33.86 -2.32
N ARG A 187 1.41 -33.34 -2.40
CA ARG A 187 0.48 -33.22 -1.24
C ARG A 187 -0.97 -33.37 -1.67
N ARG A 188 -1.87 -33.55 -0.71
CA ARG A 188 -3.31 -33.37 -0.94
C ARG A 188 -3.67 -31.88 -0.88
N ALA A 189 -4.57 -31.43 -1.75
CA ALA A 189 -5.07 -30.06 -1.75
C ALA A 189 -5.61 -29.68 -0.38
N GLY A 190 -5.13 -28.54 0.16
CA GLY A 190 -5.45 -28.07 1.51
C GLY A 190 -4.48 -28.56 2.61
N CYS A 191 -3.54 -29.46 2.34
CA CYS A 191 -2.46 -29.77 3.27
C CYS A 191 -1.35 -28.72 3.19
N ALA A 192 -0.81 -28.29 4.33
CA ALA A 192 0.24 -27.27 4.37
C ALA A 192 1.57 -27.74 3.74
N ASN A 193 1.96 -29.00 3.99
CA ASN A 193 3.28 -29.53 3.65
C ASN A 193 3.24 -30.50 2.45
N TYR A 194 4.33 -30.52 1.68
CA TYR A 194 4.56 -31.48 0.59
C TYR A 194 5.26 -32.74 1.12
N ASP A 195 4.53 -33.56 1.87
CA ASP A 195 5.08 -34.73 2.58
C ASP A 195 5.36 -35.95 1.67
N GLY A 196 4.89 -35.94 0.42
CA GLY A 196 5.07 -37.03 -0.53
C GLY A 196 6.23 -36.79 -1.48
N GLU A 197 7.41 -37.28 -1.13
CA GLU A 197 8.63 -37.11 -1.95
C GLU A 197 8.82 -38.32 -2.89
N SER A 198 9.22 -38.05 -4.14
CA SER A 198 9.55 -39.10 -5.12
C SER A 198 10.99 -39.60 -4.97
N ASN A 199 11.40 -40.58 -5.78
CA ASN A 199 12.82 -40.85 -6.01
C ASN A 199 13.51 -39.61 -6.63
N ALA A 200 14.78 -39.39 -6.29
CA ALA A 200 15.63 -38.42 -6.97
C ALA A 200 16.22 -39.04 -8.25
N VAL A 201 16.31 -38.24 -9.31
CA VAL A 201 16.85 -38.65 -10.61
C VAL A 201 18.01 -37.74 -10.98
N THR A 202 19.09 -38.31 -11.51
CA THR A 202 20.25 -37.54 -11.98
C THR A 202 20.18 -37.39 -13.49
N VAL A 203 20.32 -36.16 -13.98
CA VAL A 203 20.63 -35.91 -15.38
C VAL A 203 22.13 -35.64 -15.49
N THR A 204 22.88 -36.62 -15.94
CA THR A 204 24.32 -36.52 -16.16
C THR A 204 24.60 -35.74 -17.43
N VAL A 205 25.34 -34.64 -17.31
CA VAL A 205 25.81 -33.85 -18.45
C VAL A 205 27.25 -34.24 -18.77
N ASN A 206 27.47 -34.92 -19.89
CA ASN A 206 28.80 -35.26 -20.36
C ASN A 206 29.43 -34.04 -21.05
N THR A 207 30.59 -33.60 -20.57
CA THR A 207 31.42 -32.57 -21.19
C THR A 207 32.66 -33.23 -21.79
N CYS A 208 33.02 -32.86 -23.03
CA CYS A 208 34.16 -33.43 -23.72
C CYS A 208 35.41 -32.57 -23.52
N THR A 209 36.50 -33.17 -23.08
CA THR A 209 37.78 -32.49 -22.84
C THR A 209 38.85 -32.84 -23.89
N ALA A 210 38.51 -33.63 -24.91
CA ALA A 210 39.45 -34.07 -25.94
C ALA A 210 39.69 -32.97 -27.00
N THR A 211 40.95 -32.78 -27.41
CA THR A 211 41.35 -31.84 -28.46
C THR A 211 42.14 -32.52 -29.56
N LEU A 212 41.98 -32.04 -30.81
CA LEU A 212 42.70 -32.55 -31.97
C LEU A 212 44.06 -31.87 -32.06
N THR A 213 45.14 -32.66 -32.07
CA THR A 213 46.51 -32.16 -32.06
C THR A 213 47.20 -32.25 -33.43
N GLY A 214 46.65 -33.04 -34.36
CA GLY A 214 47.13 -33.11 -35.74
C GLY A 214 46.64 -34.35 -36.48
N LEU A 215 47.22 -34.58 -37.65
CA LEU A 215 47.07 -35.83 -38.42
C LEU A 215 48.43 -36.48 -38.61
N VAL A 216 48.42 -37.77 -38.91
CA VAL A 216 49.59 -38.50 -39.42
C VAL A 216 49.14 -39.48 -40.50
N PHE A 217 50.01 -39.78 -41.46
CA PHE A 217 49.83 -40.95 -42.31
C PHE A 217 50.48 -42.15 -41.60
N ASP A 218 49.64 -42.95 -40.95
CA ASP A 218 50.00 -44.11 -40.12
C ASP A 218 50.21 -45.35 -40.99
N ASN A 219 51.40 -45.96 -40.86
CA ASN A 219 51.77 -47.15 -41.60
C ASN A 219 51.24 -48.43 -40.92
N GLN A 220 50.14 -48.97 -41.46
CA GLN A 220 49.43 -50.12 -40.88
C GLN A 220 50.22 -51.44 -40.85
N VAL A 221 51.41 -51.51 -41.46
CA VAL A 221 52.25 -52.72 -41.49
C VAL A 221 53.54 -52.61 -40.65
N GLY A 222 53.65 -51.62 -39.76
CA GLY A 222 54.73 -51.53 -38.76
C GLY A 222 56.04 -50.90 -39.26
N GLY A 223 55.99 -50.08 -40.31
CA GLY A 223 57.10 -49.21 -40.73
C GLY A 223 57.00 -47.81 -40.13
N SER A 224 57.87 -46.89 -40.56
CA SER A 224 57.80 -45.49 -40.11
C SER A 224 56.60 -44.77 -40.73
N ASP A 225 55.90 -44.00 -39.90
CA ASP A 225 54.82 -43.10 -40.33
C ASP A 225 55.35 -41.94 -41.17
N ILE A 226 54.48 -41.37 -42.00
CA ILE A 226 54.77 -40.16 -42.76
C ILE A 226 54.14 -38.96 -42.05
N SER A 227 54.98 -37.97 -41.74
CA SER A 227 54.51 -36.73 -41.14
C SER A 227 53.52 -36.02 -42.07
N PHE A 228 52.33 -35.74 -41.55
CA PHE A 228 51.31 -34.99 -42.26
C PHE A 228 51.61 -33.49 -42.16
N THR A 229 51.61 -32.79 -43.30
CA THR A 229 51.70 -31.33 -43.37
C THR A 229 50.43 -30.81 -44.03
N ASN A 230 49.73 -29.89 -43.35
CA ASN A 230 48.54 -29.26 -43.93
C ASN A 230 48.91 -28.42 -45.17
N GLY A 231 48.26 -28.70 -46.29
CA GLY A 231 48.59 -28.18 -47.62
C GLY A 231 49.73 -28.92 -48.34
N GLY A 232 50.24 -30.03 -47.77
CA GLY A 232 51.32 -30.82 -48.34
C GLY A 232 50.95 -31.53 -49.65
N THR A 233 51.96 -31.86 -50.46
CA THR A 233 51.79 -32.66 -51.68
C THR A 233 52.52 -34.00 -51.52
N TYR A 234 51.82 -35.09 -51.84
CA TYR A 234 52.28 -36.47 -51.70
C TYR A 234 52.05 -37.22 -53.02
N THR A 235 52.79 -38.28 -53.27
CA THR A 235 52.59 -39.12 -54.46
C THR A 235 51.83 -40.39 -54.12
N THR A 236 51.12 -40.96 -55.10
CA THR A 236 50.48 -42.28 -54.94
C THR A 236 51.48 -43.36 -54.54
N THR A 237 52.76 -43.21 -54.90
CA THR A 237 53.85 -44.12 -54.50
C THR A 237 54.30 -43.93 -53.05
N GLN A 238 54.32 -42.69 -52.54
CA GLN A 238 54.71 -42.39 -51.15
C GLN A 238 53.70 -42.93 -50.13
N LEU A 239 52.41 -42.80 -50.41
CA LEU A 239 51.35 -43.23 -49.49
C LEU A 239 50.98 -44.71 -49.66
N GLY A 240 51.10 -45.28 -50.88
CA GLY A 240 50.77 -46.69 -51.11
C GLY A 240 49.37 -47.08 -50.62
N SER A 241 49.12 -48.39 -50.47
CA SER A 241 47.84 -48.91 -49.94
C SER A 241 47.85 -49.18 -48.42
N ASN A 242 49.02 -49.05 -47.79
CA ASN A 242 49.27 -49.46 -46.40
C ASN A 242 49.23 -48.29 -45.42
N PHE A 243 49.09 -47.06 -45.90
CA PHE A 243 49.01 -45.87 -45.04
C PHE A 243 47.56 -45.40 -44.89
N LEU A 244 47.15 -45.14 -43.66
CA LEU A 244 45.86 -44.53 -43.34
C LEU A 244 46.07 -43.15 -42.69
N ILE A 245 45.09 -42.27 -42.81
CA ILE A 245 45.10 -41.01 -42.05
C ILE A 245 44.58 -41.32 -40.66
N GLU A 246 45.42 -41.06 -39.66
CA GLU A 246 45.09 -41.15 -38.25
C GLU A 246 44.92 -39.75 -37.65
N ALA A 247 43.89 -39.56 -36.83
CA ALA A 247 43.72 -38.35 -36.04
C ALA A 247 44.47 -38.45 -34.70
N LEU A 248 45.43 -37.54 -34.49
CA LEU A 248 46.13 -37.40 -33.21
C LEU A 248 45.30 -36.53 -32.27
N THR A 249 45.03 -37.03 -31.07
CA THR A 249 44.22 -36.33 -30.07
C THR A 249 44.92 -36.28 -28.71
N SER A 250 44.63 -35.25 -27.91
CA SER A 250 44.95 -35.23 -26.49
C SER A 250 43.67 -35.41 -25.68
N GLY A 251 43.63 -36.44 -24.83
CA GLY A 251 42.41 -36.94 -24.20
C GLY A 251 41.73 -38.02 -25.06
N THR A 252 40.65 -38.62 -24.55
CA THR A 252 39.94 -39.71 -25.25
C THR A 252 38.54 -39.24 -25.68
N PRO A 253 38.33 -38.89 -26.97
CA PRO A 253 37.00 -38.58 -27.48
C PRO A 253 36.14 -39.86 -27.54
N GLY A 254 34.81 -39.70 -27.45
CA GLY A 254 33.86 -40.81 -27.60
C GLY A 254 33.72 -41.30 -29.04
N SER A 255 33.96 -40.42 -30.03
CA SER A 255 34.18 -40.79 -31.43
C SER A 255 34.86 -39.67 -32.23
N VAL A 256 35.43 -40.03 -33.38
CA VAL A 256 36.03 -39.13 -34.35
C VAL A 256 35.34 -39.34 -35.71
N VAL A 257 34.76 -38.28 -36.26
CA VAL A 257 34.12 -38.28 -37.58
C VAL A 257 35.08 -37.65 -38.58
N PHE A 258 35.43 -38.40 -39.61
CA PHE A 258 36.19 -37.95 -40.76
C PHE A 258 35.25 -37.71 -41.93
N THR A 259 35.23 -36.50 -42.48
CA THR A 259 34.57 -36.20 -43.75
C THR A 259 35.64 -35.83 -44.76
N VAL A 260 35.92 -36.75 -45.69
CA VAL A 260 36.88 -36.57 -46.78
C VAL A 260 36.12 -36.07 -48.00
N THR A 261 36.68 -35.05 -48.66
CA THR A 261 36.11 -34.41 -49.85
C THR A 261 37.23 -34.06 -50.83
N GLY A 262 36.91 -33.95 -52.13
CA GLY A 262 37.89 -33.66 -53.18
C GLY A 262 37.99 -34.80 -54.20
N ALA A 263 39.20 -35.32 -54.42
CA ALA A 263 39.48 -36.42 -55.35
C ALA A 263 38.61 -37.67 -55.07
N GLU A 264 38.32 -37.91 -53.78
CA GLU A 264 37.31 -38.86 -53.33
C GLU A 264 36.43 -38.19 -52.27
N SER A 265 35.23 -38.71 -52.07
CA SER A 265 34.29 -38.15 -51.08
C SER A 265 33.59 -39.26 -50.31
N PHE A 266 33.84 -39.30 -49.00
CA PHE A 266 33.21 -40.24 -48.08
C PHE A 266 33.22 -39.69 -46.65
N THR A 267 32.45 -40.30 -45.76
CA THR A 267 32.49 -39.99 -44.34
C THR A 267 32.61 -41.28 -43.55
N ASN A 268 33.51 -41.30 -42.57
CA ASN A 268 33.69 -42.40 -41.64
C ASN A 268 33.57 -41.89 -40.21
N THR A 269 33.13 -42.76 -39.30
CA THR A 269 33.13 -42.46 -37.87
C THR A 269 33.83 -43.59 -37.14
N GLU A 270 34.84 -43.23 -36.35
CA GLU A 270 35.62 -44.17 -35.56
C GLU A 270 35.36 -43.96 -34.07
N ASN A 271 35.10 -45.04 -33.34
CA ASN A 271 34.66 -44.98 -31.94
C ASN A 271 35.78 -45.30 -30.95
N SER A 272 36.92 -45.82 -31.43
CA SER A 272 38.05 -46.21 -30.59
C SER A 272 39.39 -45.82 -31.23
N ALA A 273 40.36 -45.44 -30.40
CA ALA A 273 41.72 -45.18 -30.86
C ALA A 273 42.43 -46.49 -31.27
N PRO A 274 43.32 -46.48 -32.27
CA PRO A 274 43.69 -45.34 -33.14
C PRO A 274 42.54 -44.94 -34.08
N TYR A 275 42.30 -43.64 -34.22
CA TYR A 275 41.15 -43.13 -34.97
C TYR A 275 41.50 -42.97 -36.45
N HIS A 276 41.09 -43.94 -37.29
CA HIS A 276 41.40 -43.96 -38.72
C HIS A 276 40.24 -43.52 -39.61
N MET A 277 40.58 -42.90 -40.75
CA MET A 277 39.55 -42.39 -41.67
C MET A 277 38.74 -43.45 -42.43
N VAL A 278 39.13 -44.73 -42.46
CA VAL A 278 38.40 -45.82 -43.16
C VAL A 278 38.19 -47.07 -42.28
N GLY A 279 38.40 -46.94 -40.95
CA GLY A 279 38.30 -48.03 -39.97
C GLY A 279 39.56 -48.88 -39.89
N SER A 280 39.91 -49.32 -38.67
CA SER A 280 41.14 -50.10 -38.43
C SER A 280 41.10 -51.45 -39.17
N GLY A 281 42.12 -51.74 -39.98
CA GLY A 281 42.23 -52.96 -40.80
C GLY A 281 41.70 -52.83 -42.24
N SER A 282 41.13 -51.69 -42.62
CA SER A 282 40.78 -51.36 -44.00
C SER A 282 42.00 -50.83 -44.77
N THR A 283 42.06 -51.05 -46.08
CA THR A 283 43.07 -50.42 -46.94
C THR A 283 42.50 -49.16 -47.59
N TRP A 284 43.31 -48.10 -47.68
CA TRP A 284 42.98 -46.91 -48.47
C TRP A 284 43.97 -46.81 -49.62
N THR A 285 43.45 -46.70 -50.85
CA THR A 285 44.28 -46.48 -52.05
C THR A 285 44.05 -45.05 -52.51
N PRO A 286 44.94 -44.08 -52.18
CA PRO A 286 44.73 -42.68 -52.53
C PRO A 286 44.75 -42.47 -54.04
N GLN A 287 43.72 -41.84 -54.57
CA GLN A 287 43.66 -41.35 -55.95
C GLN A 287 44.42 -40.04 -56.11
N ALA A 288 44.83 -39.73 -57.33
CA ALA A 288 45.41 -38.43 -57.64
C ALA A 288 44.34 -37.32 -57.60
N GLY A 289 44.62 -36.24 -56.87
CA GLY A 289 43.82 -35.04 -56.80
C GLY A 289 43.99 -34.33 -55.45
N SER A 290 43.21 -33.28 -55.23
CA SER A 290 43.22 -32.55 -53.96
C SER A 290 42.23 -33.17 -52.98
N TYR A 291 42.61 -33.25 -51.72
CA TYR A 291 41.83 -33.78 -50.62
C TYR A 291 41.61 -32.70 -49.56
N SER A 292 40.42 -32.72 -48.96
CA SER A 292 40.04 -31.93 -47.79
C SER A 292 39.39 -32.87 -46.78
N VAL A 293 40.02 -33.01 -45.62
CA VAL A 293 39.61 -33.89 -44.52
C VAL A 293 39.13 -33.03 -43.37
N ASN A 294 37.82 -33.00 -43.14
CA ASN A 294 37.23 -32.39 -41.96
C ASN A 294 37.14 -33.45 -40.85
N VAL A 295 37.81 -33.20 -39.73
CA VAL A 295 37.83 -34.08 -38.57
C VAL A 295 37.05 -33.43 -37.44
N LYS A 296 36.08 -34.16 -36.88
CA LYS A 296 35.25 -33.73 -35.76
C LYS A 296 35.36 -34.72 -34.60
N LEU A 297 35.63 -34.22 -33.41
CA LEU A 297 35.68 -34.98 -32.17
C LEU A 297 34.33 -34.87 -31.45
N TYR A 298 33.78 -35.99 -31.00
CA TYR A 298 32.51 -36.01 -30.28
C TYR A 298 32.63 -36.68 -28.91
N SER A 299 31.82 -36.23 -27.96
CA SER A 299 31.80 -36.75 -26.59
C SER A 299 31.19 -38.16 -26.47
N GLY A 300 30.38 -38.59 -27.44
CA GLY A 300 29.74 -39.90 -27.50
C GLY A 300 30.13 -40.66 -28.76
N ALA A 301 29.70 -41.93 -28.85
CA ALA A 301 29.96 -42.79 -30.01
C ALA A 301 29.17 -42.34 -31.26
N ASN A 302 29.61 -42.78 -32.44
CA ASN A 302 28.94 -42.59 -33.73
C ASN A 302 28.65 -41.12 -34.09
N GLY A 303 29.55 -40.20 -33.73
CA GLY A 303 29.41 -38.77 -34.03
C GLY A 303 28.32 -38.08 -33.20
N SER A 304 27.94 -38.66 -32.06
CA SER A 304 26.89 -38.14 -31.18
C SER A 304 27.46 -37.44 -29.94
N GLY A 305 26.67 -36.56 -29.33
CA GLY A 305 27.08 -35.78 -28.15
C GLY A 305 27.70 -34.43 -28.51
N THR A 306 28.44 -33.83 -27.58
CA THR A 306 29.04 -32.49 -27.77
C THR A 306 30.24 -32.57 -28.70
N LEU A 307 30.31 -31.67 -29.69
CA LEU A 307 31.49 -31.47 -30.53
C LEU A 307 32.63 -30.88 -29.68
N CYS A 308 33.71 -31.64 -29.51
CA CYS A 308 34.86 -31.28 -28.65
C CYS A 308 35.91 -30.46 -29.41
N GLY A 309 36.02 -30.69 -30.71
CA GLY A 309 36.99 -30.03 -31.58
C GLY A 309 36.69 -30.35 -33.04
N GLN A 310 36.96 -29.40 -33.92
CA GLN A 310 36.81 -29.59 -35.35
C GLN A 310 37.95 -28.87 -36.07
N GLN A 311 38.55 -29.54 -37.04
CA GLN A 311 39.54 -28.93 -37.91
C GLN A 311 39.42 -29.51 -39.32
N THR A 312 39.76 -28.69 -40.31
CA THR A 312 39.87 -29.15 -41.70
C THR A 312 41.32 -29.10 -42.12
N PHE A 313 41.80 -30.18 -42.70
CA PHE A 313 43.12 -30.30 -43.29
C PHE A 313 43.00 -30.49 -44.79
N THR A 314 43.89 -29.90 -45.55
CA THR A 314 43.98 -30.09 -46.99
C THR A 314 45.32 -30.72 -47.35
N PHE A 315 45.36 -31.48 -48.44
CA PHE A 315 46.59 -31.97 -49.05
C PHE A 315 46.29 -32.37 -50.50
N SER A 316 47.32 -32.61 -51.30
CA SER A 316 47.17 -33.10 -52.67
C SER A 316 47.95 -34.39 -52.86
N VAL A 317 47.36 -35.35 -53.57
CA VAL A 317 48.01 -36.56 -54.03
C VAL A 317 48.19 -36.46 -55.54
N THR A 318 49.37 -36.77 -56.07
CA THR A 318 49.60 -36.78 -57.52
C THR A 318 49.85 -38.19 -58.02
N SER A 319 49.25 -38.56 -59.16
CA SER A 319 49.59 -39.80 -59.87
C SER A 319 51.00 -39.67 -60.41
N SER A 320 51.71 -40.79 -60.52
CA SER A 320 53.07 -40.85 -61.08
C SER A 320 53.16 -40.53 -62.60
N SER A 321 52.24 -39.76 -63.16
CA SER A 321 52.22 -39.31 -64.56
C SER A 321 52.18 -37.78 -64.64
N GLY A 322 53.22 -37.14 -64.11
CA GLY A 322 53.32 -35.69 -63.96
C GLY A 322 53.67 -34.93 -65.24
N CYS A 323 52.82 -34.98 -66.28
CA CYS A 323 53.10 -34.33 -67.58
C CYS A 323 52.17 -33.18 -67.98
N SER A 324 51.50 -32.55 -67.01
CA SER A 324 50.60 -31.41 -67.22
C SER A 324 50.89 -30.30 -66.21
N CYS A 325 51.16 -29.08 -66.70
CA CYS A 325 51.42 -27.91 -65.86
C CYS A 325 50.57 -26.70 -66.30
N PRO A 326 49.31 -26.61 -65.84
CA PRO A 326 48.42 -25.50 -66.14
C PRO A 326 48.95 -24.17 -65.55
N GLY A 327 48.94 -23.10 -66.34
CA GLY A 327 49.38 -21.76 -65.87
C GLY A 327 50.90 -21.58 -65.77
N ASN A 328 51.66 -22.47 -66.40
CA ASN A 328 53.12 -22.46 -66.38
C ASN A 328 53.71 -21.19 -66.99
N LEU A 329 54.74 -20.63 -66.33
CA LEU A 329 55.45 -19.44 -66.79
C LEU A 329 56.54 -19.74 -67.82
N VAL A 330 56.85 -21.02 -68.05
CA VAL A 330 57.84 -21.50 -69.03
C VAL A 330 57.16 -21.78 -70.36
N GLN A 331 57.73 -21.26 -71.44
CA GLN A 331 57.31 -21.54 -72.82
C GLN A 331 58.02 -22.79 -73.34
N ASN A 332 57.29 -23.63 -74.08
CA ASN A 332 57.79 -24.90 -74.60
C ASN A 332 58.52 -25.75 -73.52
N PRO A 333 57.85 -26.04 -72.39
CA PRO A 333 58.49 -26.59 -71.19
C PRO A 333 58.96 -28.05 -71.34
N SER A 334 58.35 -28.80 -72.25
CA SER A 334 58.69 -30.20 -72.56
C SER A 334 59.35 -30.37 -73.93
N PHE A 335 59.79 -29.28 -74.57
CA PHE A 335 60.58 -29.33 -75.81
C PHE A 335 59.89 -30.01 -77.01
N GLU A 336 58.56 -30.18 -76.97
CA GLU A 336 57.77 -30.75 -78.08
C GLU A 336 57.86 -29.92 -79.36
N ASN A 337 58.13 -28.62 -79.24
CA ASN A 337 58.37 -27.71 -80.37
C ASN A 337 59.87 -27.38 -80.55
N GLY A 338 60.73 -28.36 -80.36
CA GLY A 338 62.19 -28.21 -80.45
C GLY A 338 62.78 -27.43 -79.26
N THR A 339 63.88 -26.72 -79.49
CA THR A 339 64.54 -25.86 -78.47
C THR A 339 64.13 -24.39 -78.59
N THR A 340 62.99 -24.11 -79.24
CA THR A 340 62.47 -22.74 -79.40
C THR A 340 62.24 -22.07 -78.04
N SER A 341 62.61 -20.79 -77.94
CA SER A 341 62.58 -19.97 -76.71
C SER A 341 63.60 -20.33 -75.63
N TRP A 342 64.60 -21.17 -75.91
CA TRP A 342 65.71 -21.47 -75.01
C TRP A 342 67.03 -20.92 -75.57
N ASN A 343 67.85 -20.31 -74.70
CA ASN A 343 69.18 -19.81 -75.01
C ASN A 343 70.23 -20.73 -74.40
N TRP A 344 71.37 -20.96 -75.06
CA TRP A 344 72.45 -21.76 -74.51
C TRP A 344 73.83 -21.27 -74.95
N THR A 345 74.88 -21.69 -74.25
CA THR A 345 76.29 -21.41 -74.57
C THR A 345 77.16 -22.59 -74.12
N GLY A 346 78.28 -22.86 -74.82
CA GLY A 346 79.26 -23.87 -74.39
C GLY A 346 78.95 -25.32 -74.81
N GLY A 347 78.11 -25.50 -75.83
CA GLY A 347 77.68 -26.82 -76.28
C GLY A 347 76.60 -26.78 -77.36
N ASN A 348 76.03 -27.95 -77.67
CA ASN A 348 74.90 -28.10 -78.58
C ASN A 348 73.63 -28.42 -77.79
N PHE A 349 72.55 -27.67 -78.02
CA PHE A 349 71.25 -27.94 -77.43
C PHE A 349 70.23 -28.29 -78.52
N TYR A 350 69.60 -29.44 -78.39
CA TYR A 350 68.58 -29.91 -79.33
C TYR A 350 67.50 -30.71 -78.62
N ALA A 351 66.33 -30.82 -79.25
CA ALA A 351 65.28 -31.69 -78.76
C ALA A 351 65.43 -33.06 -79.41
N ASP A 352 65.32 -34.13 -78.63
CA ASP A 352 65.32 -35.50 -79.14
C ASP A 352 64.52 -36.42 -78.21
N THR A 353 64.13 -37.56 -78.75
CA THR A 353 63.30 -38.61 -78.16
C THR A 353 63.99 -39.42 -77.06
N TYR A 354 65.32 -39.40 -77.00
CA TYR A 354 66.07 -40.16 -76.00
C TYR A 354 65.87 -39.58 -74.58
N ALA A 355 65.27 -40.38 -73.69
CA ALA A 355 64.92 -40.03 -72.32
C ALA A 355 63.86 -38.91 -72.18
N ALA A 356 62.83 -38.90 -73.04
CA ALA A 356 61.62 -38.10 -72.84
C ALA A 356 60.75 -38.69 -71.72
N GLN A 357 60.38 -37.87 -70.73
CA GLN A 357 59.49 -38.22 -69.62
C GLN A 357 58.05 -37.77 -69.90
N CYS A 358 57.89 -36.65 -70.61
CA CYS A 358 56.61 -35.98 -70.83
C CYS A 358 56.45 -35.48 -72.26
N GLY A 359 55.78 -36.27 -73.08
CA GLY A 359 55.65 -36.02 -74.52
C GLY A 359 56.58 -36.94 -75.30
N SER A 360 56.95 -36.53 -76.51
CA SER A 360 57.82 -37.31 -77.39
C SER A 360 59.27 -36.83 -77.36
N ASN A 361 59.54 -35.62 -76.87
CA ASN A 361 60.85 -34.99 -76.90
C ASN A 361 61.33 -34.62 -75.49
N SER A 362 62.65 -34.51 -75.33
CA SER A 362 63.30 -33.88 -74.18
C SER A 362 64.39 -32.92 -74.66
N GLY A 363 64.70 -31.92 -73.86
CA GLY A 363 65.81 -31.00 -74.12
C GLY A 363 67.13 -31.68 -73.79
N GLN A 364 68.01 -31.80 -74.78
CA GLN A 364 69.31 -32.46 -74.64
C GLN A 364 70.44 -31.48 -74.81
N PHE A 365 71.17 -31.21 -73.73
CA PHE A 365 72.30 -30.29 -73.73
C PHE A 365 73.62 -31.07 -73.70
N GLN A 366 74.29 -31.10 -74.86
CA GLN A 366 75.63 -31.63 -75.00
C GLN A 366 76.64 -30.62 -74.47
N ILE A 367 77.35 -30.96 -73.40
CA ILE A 367 78.32 -30.05 -72.79
C ILE A 367 79.72 -30.46 -73.23
N THR A 368 80.44 -29.55 -73.88
CA THR A 368 81.83 -29.78 -74.30
C THR A 368 82.82 -29.46 -73.17
N ASN A 369 83.90 -30.24 -73.06
CA ASN A 369 84.88 -30.07 -71.98
C ASN A 369 85.64 -28.73 -72.13
N GLY A 370 85.36 -27.81 -71.19
CA GLY A 370 86.05 -26.52 -71.03
C GLY A 370 85.16 -25.31 -71.32
N GLY A 371 84.53 -24.73 -70.28
CA GLY A 371 83.81 -23.45 -70.38
C GLY A 371 82.67 -23.26 -69.37
N ASN A 372 82.02 -22.08 -69.42
CA ASN A 372 80.75 -21.79 -68.74
C ASN A 372 79.59 -22.29 -69.62
N ASN A 373 79.13 -23.52 -69.40
CA ASN A 373 78.10 -24.14 -70.24
C ASN A 373 76.73 -24.09 -69.56
N TRP A 374 75.77 -23.42 -70.19
CA TRP A 374 74.42 -23.27 -69.63
C TRP A 374 73.37 -23.27 -70.73
N VAL A 375 72.15 -23.63 -70.34
CA VAL A 375 70.92 -23.46 -71.11
C VAL A 375 69.89 -22.78 -70.22
N SER A 376 69.17 -21.78 -70.72
CA SER A 376 68.15 -21.08 -69.94
C SER A 376 67.05 -20.44 -70.78
N GLN A 377 65.91 -20.21 -70.15
CA GLN A 377 64.80 -19.42 -70.66
C GLN A 377 64.43 -18.32 -69.66
N THR A 378 64.14 -17.12 -70.15
CA THR A 378 63.62 -16.02 -69.33
C THR A 378 62.11 -16.18 -69.14
N ILE A 379 61.66 -16.17 -67.89
CA ILE A 379 60.25 -16.37 -67.52
C ILE A 379 59.58 -15.08 -66.99
N ALA A 380 60.37 -14.05 -66.66
CA ALA A 380 59.89 -12.73 -66.28
C ALA A 380 60.97 -11.66 -66.52
N GLY A 381 60.56 -10.43 -66.89
CA GLY A 381 61.44 -9.27 -67.13
C GLY A 381 61.47 -8.78 -68.59
N GLY A 382 61.81 -7.50 -68.81
CA GLY A 382 61.78 -6.88 -70.14
C GLY A 382 60.36 -6.62 -70.65
N SER A 383 59.98 -7.19 -71.81
CA SER A 383 58.61 -7.11 -72.36
C SER A 383 57.66 -8.19 -71.83
N LEU A 384 58.12 -9.04 -70.91
CA LEU A 384 57.33 -10.08 -70.24
C LEU A 384 56.76 -9.57 -68.91
N ALA A 385 55.73 -10.22 -68.37
CA ALA A 385 55.11 -9.84 -67.10
C ALA A 385 56.13 -9.82 -65.94
N THR A 386 56.21 -8.71 -65.20
CA THR A 386 57.05 -8.59 -64.00
C THR A 386 56.45 -9.33 -62.82
N ILE A 387 57.21 -10.23 -62.19
CA ILE A 387 56.85 -10.92 -60.96
C ILE A 387 57.37 -10.09 -59.77
N PRO A 388 56.52 -9.75 -58.78
CA PRO A 388 56.94 -8.93 -57.65
C PRO A 388 58.09 -9.55 -56.81
N VAL A 389 58.90 -8.67 -56.23
CA VAL A 389 59.87 -9.05 -55.19
C VAL A 389 59.11 -9.66 -54.01
N GLY A 390 59.66 -10.74 -53.43
CA GLY A 390 59.06 -11.47 -52.30
C GLY A 390 58.05 -12.55 -52.71
N THR A 391 57.71 -12.69 -54.00
CA THR A 391 56.85 -13.78 -54.46
C THR A 391 57.57 -15.13 -54.33
N ASN A 392 56.88 -16.13 -53.79
CA ASN A 392 57.36 -17.52 -53.80
C ASN A 392 57.10 -18.14 -55.17
N LEU A 393 58.14 -18.69 -55.79
CA LEU A 393 58.07 -19.48 -57.01
C LEU A 393 58.35 -20.94 -56.67
N SER A 394 57.56 -21.84 -57.26
CA SER A 394 57.85 -23.28 -57.25
C SER A 394 58.18 -23.71 -58.67
N VAL A 395 59.34 -24.36 -58.82
CA VAL A 395 59.83 -24.88 -60.10
C VAL A 395 59.98 -26.39 -60.00
N THR A 396 59.34 -27.14 -60.87
CA THR A 396 59.54 -28.59 -61.00
C THR A 396 60.06 -28.92 -62.39
N VAL A 397 61.04 -29.82 -62.47
CA VAL A 397 61.63 -30.26 -63.76
C VAL A 397 62.07 -31.71 -63.65
N PHE A 398 61.97 -32.49 -64.74
CA PHE A 398 62.64 -33.77 -64.86
C PHE A 398 64.01 -33.59 -65.48
N ALA A 399 65.07 -34.15 -64.89
CA ALA A 399 66.42 -34.05 -65.44
C ALA A 399 67.27 -35.31 -65.21
N GLY A 400 68.30 -35.52 -66.04
CA GLY A 400 69.25 -36.63 -65.90
C GLY A 400 70.57 -36.41 -66.63
N THR A 401 71.59 -37.21 -66.28
CA THR A 401 72.94 -37.22 -66.88
C THR A 401 73.42 -38.66 -67.11
N HIS A 402 74.44 -38.90 -67.96
CA HIS A 402 75.03 -40.23 -68.13
C HIS A 402 76.08 -40.56 -67.06
N ASN A 403 76.73 -39.54 -66.47
CA ASN A 403 77.85 -39.73 -65.56
C ASN A 403 77.76 -38.80 -64.31
N PRO A 404 76.84 -39.07 -63.37
CA PRO A 404 76.60 -38.23 -62.19
C PRO A 404 77.78 -38.18 -61.20
N GLY A 405 78.87 -38.93 -61.42
CA GLY A 405 80.08 -38.90 -60.59
C GLY A 405 81.33 -38.30 -61.26
N GLY A 406 81.28 -38.05 -62.58
CA GLY A 406 82.42 -37.57 -63.36
C GLY A 406 82.34 -36.10 -63.77
N TYR A 407 81.13 -35.54 -63.87
CA TYR A 407 80.87 -34.16 -64.24
C TYR A 407 79.72 -33.58 -63.40
N TYR A 408 79.77 -32.27 -63.15
CA TYR A 408 78.74 -31.59 -62.38
C TYR A 408 77.62 -31.10 -63.31
N HIS A 409 76.38 -31.37 -62.94
CA HIS A 409 75.18 -30.91 -63.63
C HIS A 409 74.18 -30.35 -62.63
N GLU A 410 73.49 -29.27 -62.98
CA GLU A 410 72.42 -28.72 -62.16
C GLU A 410 71.26 -28.21 -63.02
N VAL A 411 70.08 -28.19 -62.41
CA VAL A 411 68.92 -27.40 -62.84
C VAL A 411 68.73 -26.25 -61.86
N ASN A 412 68.38 -25.07 -62.35
CA ASN A 412 68.33 -23.86 -61.53
C ASN A 412 67.22 -22.89 -61.95
N ILE A 413 66.87 -22.03 -60.99
CA ILE A 413 66.22 -20.74 -61.22
C ILE A 413 67.18 -19.64 -60.77
N SER A 414 67.39 -18.64 -61.63
CA SER A 414 68.37 -17.57 -61.44
C SER A 414 67.73 -16.19 -61.58
N TYR A 415 68.25 -15.24 -60.80
CA TYR A 415 67.73 -13.88 -60.68
C TYR A 415 68.79 -12.85 -61.09
N TYR A 416 68.39 -11.87 -61.89
CA TYR A 416 69.27 -10.83 -62.41
C TYR A 416 68.64 -9.44 -62.25
N ASN A 417 69.47 -8.42 -62.10
CA ASN A 417 69.05 -7.01 -62.06
C ASN A 417 68.76 -6.48 -63.48
N SER A 418 68.34 -5.21 -63.59
CA SER A 418 67.96 -4.59 -64.87
C SER A 418 69.10 -4.47 -65.89
N SER A 419 70.37 -4.64 -65.47
CA SER A 419 71.54 -4.66 -66.35
C SER A 419 72.06 -6.09 -66.63
N TRP A 420 71.24 -7.13 -66.38
CA TRP A 420 71.64 -8.54 -66.41
C TRP A 420 72.77 -8.92 -65.43
N GLY A 421 73.00 -8.09 -64.42
CA GLY A 421 73.90 -8.42 -63.32
C GLY A 421 73.31 -9.53 -62.46
N TYR A 422 74.07 -10.60 -62.24
CA TYR A 422 73.67 -11.74 -61.43
C TYR A 422 73.37 -11.33 -59.97
N ILE A 423 72.23 -11.76 -59.44
CA ILE A 423 71.82 -11.51 -58.05
C ILE A 423 71.99 -12.79 -57.22
N SER A 424 71.27 -13.86 -57.59
CA SER A 424 71.31 -15.14 -56.90
C SER A 424 70.76 -16.26 -57.77
N LYS A 425 70.96 -17.51 -57.34
CA LYS A 425 70.34 -18.71 -57.93
C LYS A 425 69.89 -19.67 -56.84
N THR A 426 68.86 -20.44 -57.14
CA THR A 426 68.47 -21.63 -56.42
C THR A 426 68.62 -22.80 -57.38
N SER A 427 69.43 -23.79 -57.04
CA SER A 427 69.73 -24.93 -57.92
C SER A 427 69.64 -26.27 -57.20
N ALA A 428 69.44 -27.33 -57.97
CA ALA A 428 69.54 -28.72 -57.54
C ALA A 428 70.51 -29.46 -58.46
N GLU A 429 71.43 -30.20 -57.85
CA GLU A 429 72.37 -31.06 -58.57
C GLU A 429 71.64 -32.25 -59.18
N VAL A 430 71.90 -32.51 -60.45
CA VAL A 430 71.25 -33.57 -61.24
C VAL A 430 72.09 -34.84 -61.14
N ASN A 431 71.63 -35.77 -60.30
CA ASN A 431 72.32 -37.03 -60.02
C ASN A 431 71.62 -38.27 -60.64
N ALA A 432 70.46 -38.09 -61.27
CA ALA A 432 69.75 -39.17 -61.93
C ALA A 432 70.50 -39.66 -63.18
N THR A 433 70.71 -40.98 -63.29
CA THR A 433 71.41 -41.61 -64.42
C THR A 433 70.44 -41.96 -65.54
N LEU A 434 70.72 -41.49 -66.76
CA LEU A 434 69.95 -41.81 -67.96
C LEU A 434 69.95 -43.32 -68.27
N PRO A 435 68.88 -43.88 -68.87
CA PRO A 435 67.77 -43.21 -69.55
C PRO A 435 66.60 -42.74 -68.67
N SER A 436 66.63 -42.96 -67.34
CA SER A 436 65.56 -42.52 -66.44
C SER A 436 65.88 -41.14 -65.85
N MET A 437 64.97 -40.18 -65.97
CA MET A 437 65.14 -38.84 -65.38
C MET A 437 64.55 -38.79 -63.96
N GLY A 438 65.23 -38.06 -63.08
CA GLY A 438 64.73 -37.72 -61.74
C GLY A 438 63.87 -36.46 -61.78
N SER A 439 62.92 -36.31 -60.85
CA SER A 439 62.15 -35.07 -60.67
C SER A 439 62.83 -34.19 -59.62
N TYR A 440 63.00 -32.90 -59.92
CA TYR A 440 63.63 -31.92 -59.05
C TYR A 440 62.66 -30.76 -58.81
N THR A 441 62.44 -30.41 -57.54
CA THR A 441 61.63 -29.26 -57.15
C THR A 441 62.48 -28.20 -56.46
N LEU A 442 62.45 -26.98 -56.97
CA LEU A 442 63.12 -25.79 -56.43
C LEU A 442 62.05 -24.82 -55.95
N ASN A 443 62.08 -24.49 -54.66
CA ASN A 443 61.26 -23.41 -54.10
C ASN A 443 62.15 -22.19 -53.87
N SER A 444 61.76 -21.04 -54.40
CA SER A 444 62.60 -19.84 -54.37
C SER A 444 61.78 -18.56 -54.25
N VAL A 445 62.22 -17.67 -53.36
CA VAL A 445 61.61 -16.34 -53.15
C VAL A 445 62.28 -15.36 -54.11
N VAL A 446 61.51 -14.54 -54.84
CA VAL A 446 62.08 -13.49 -55.71
C VAL A 446 62.84 -12.46 -54.85
N PRO A 447 64.18 -12.35 -54.96
CA PRO A 447 64.97 -11.46 -54.13
C PRO A 447 64.83 -9.99 -54.57
N ALA A 448 65.13 -9.06 -53.65
CA ALA A 448 65.10 -7.63 -53.92
C ALA A 448 66.11 -7.25 -55.02
N GLY A 449 65.72 -6.29 -55.87
CA GLY A 449 66.55 -5.84 -57.01
C GLY A 449 66.41 -6.70 -58.28
N THR A 450 65.63 -7.78 -58.24
CA THR A 450 65.35 -8.63 -59.41
C THR A 450 64.58 -7.86 -60.48
N HIS A 451 65.04 -7.97 -61.72
CA HIS A 451 64.35 -7.49 -62.91
C HIS A 451 64.13 -8.60 -63.94
N TYR A 452 65.07 -9.54 -64.08
CA TYR A 452 64.93 -10.72 -64.92
C TYR A 452 64.99 -12.00 -64.08
N ILE A 453 64.16 -12.98 -64.43
CA ILE A 453 64.14 -14.31 -63.83
C ILE A 453 64.29 -15.33 -64.94
N THR A 454 65.22 -16.27 -64.78
CA THR A 454 65.45 -17.35 -65.75
C THR A 454 65.38 -18.71 -65.08
N VAL A 455 64.91 -19.72 -65.81
CA VAL A 455 65.09 -21.13 -65.45
C VAL A 455 66.03 -21.81 -66.44
N GLY A 456 66.76 -22.83 -66.00
CA GLY A 456 67.78 -23.42 -66.86
C GLY A 456 68.60 -24.53 -66.23
N GLY A 457 69.61 -24.99 -66.96
CA GLY A 457 70.60 -25.94 -66.46
C GLY A 457 72.02 -25.50 -66.76
N TYR A 458 72.96 -26.04 -65.98
CA TYR A 458 74.39 -25.80 -66.12
C TYR A 458 75.15 -27.13 -66.02
N GLY A 459 76.29 -27.25 -66.68
CA GLY A 459 77.19 -28.37 -66.39
C GLY A 459 78.62 -28.23 -66.92
N THR A 460 79.49 -29.15 -66.48
CA THR A 460 80.96 -29.07 -66.70
C THR A 460 81.51 -30.07 -67.71
N GLY A 461 80.67 -30.93 -68.30
CA GLY A 461 80.99 -31.93 -69.32
C GLY A 461 79.80 -32.88 -69.50
N ASP A 462 79.88 -33.82 -70.45
CA ASP A 462 78.83 -34.84 -70.70
C ASP A 462 77.44 -34.25 -71.06
N TRP A 463 76.34 -35.01 -70.90
CA TRP A 463 74.99 -34.60 -71.30
C TRP A 463 74.13 -34.24 -70.09
N LEU A 464 73.46 -33.08 -70.16
CA LEU A 464 72.32 -32.77 -69.30
C LEU A 464 71.03 -32.90 -70.11
N LYS A 465 70.15 -33.81 -69.70
CA LYS A 465 68.79 -33.94 -70.23
C LYS A 465 67.80 -33.27 -69.30
N MET A 466 66.81 -32.61 -69.86
CA MET A 466 65.73 -31.99 -69.11
C MET A 466 64.39 -32.10 -69.85
N ASP A 467 63.31 -32.20 -69.08
CA ASP A 467 61.96 -32.31 -69.60
C ASP A 467 60.95 -31.76 -68.59
N LEU A 468 59.85 -31.23 -69.13
CA LEU A 468 58.73 -30.60 -68.43
C LEU A 468 59.13 -29.66 -67.29
N TRP A 469 59.59 -28.47 -67.66
CA TRP A 469 59.78 -27.35 -66.73
C TRP A 469 58.45 -26.74 -66.32
N CYS A 470 58.09 -26.77 -65.04
CA CYS A 470 56.86 -26.20 -64.50
C CYS A 470 57.17 -25.13 -63.46
N VAL A 471 56.93 -23.87 -63.81
CA VAL A 471 57.08 -22.75 -62.90
C VAL A 471 55.70 -22.18 -62.58
N SER A 472 55.34 -22.17 -61.30
CA SER A 472 54.07 -21.63 -60.82
C SER A 472 54.25 -20.76 -59.57
N ILE A 473 53.25 -19.91 -59.31
CA ILE A 473 53.13 -19.13 -58.07
C ILE A 473 52.13 -19.87 -57.18
N PRO A 474 52.50 -20.32 -55.96
CA PRO A 474 51.57 -20.95 -55.04
C PRO A 474 50.52 -19.92 -54.57
N CYS A 475 49.26 -20.12 -54.94
CA CYS A 475 48.18 -19.27 -54.43
C CYS A 475 47.61 -19.80 -53.11
N SER A 476 47.53 -18.92 -52.10
CA SER A 476 46.78 -19.14 -50.87
C SER A 476 45.94 -17.91 -50.53
N ILE A 477 44.67 -18.12 -50.19
CA ILE A 477 43.78 -17.12 -49.60
C ILE A 477 43.73 -17.38 -48.09
N ASN A 478 43.88 -16.34 -47.27
CA ASN A 478 43.77 -16.42 -45.83
C ASN A 478 42.73 -15.40 -45.32
N ILE A 479 41.71 -15.86 -44.59
CA ILE A 479 40.73 -14.98 -43.93
C ILE A 479 41.33 -14.55 -42.59
N THR A 480 41.68 -13.28 -42.47
CA THR A 480 42.31 -12.70 -41.29
C THR A 480 41.30 -12.20 -40.26
N SER A 481 40.05 -11.92 -40.67
CA SER A 481 38.95 -11.69 -39.73
C SER A 481 37.63 -12.20 -40.30
N ASN A 482 36.88 -12.92 -39.45
CA ASN A 482 35.59 -13.47 -39.81
C ASN A 482 34.45 -12.48 -39.53
N PRO A 483 33.34 -12.55 -40.30
CA PRO A 483 32.14 -11.76 -40.02
C PRO A 483 31.56 -12.09 -38.65
N GLN A 484 31.17 -11.06 -37.93
CA GLN A 484 30.60 -11.17 -36.58
C GLN A 484 29.08 -11.00 -36.62
N GLY A 485 28.38 -11.92 -35.97
CA GLY A 485 26.94 -11.83 -35.76
C GLY A 485 26.55 -10.71 -34.78
N ALA A 486 25.25 -10.50 -34.61
CA ALA A 486 24.71 -9.60 -33.60
C ALA A 486 23.27 -9.98 -33.25
N SER A 487 22.82 -9.54 -32.07
CA SER A 487 21.40 -9.54 -31.72
C SER A 487 20.77 -8.21 -32.11
N ILE A 488 19.62 -8.25 -32.76
CA ILE A 488 18.81 -7.10 -33.18
C ILE A 488 17.34 -7.33 -32.81
N CYS A 489 16.53 -6.28 -32.78
CA CYS A 489 15.07 -6.44 -32.72
C CYS A 489 14.49 -6.62 -34.13
N SER A 490 13.25 -7.12 -34.20
CA SER A 490 12.52 -7.30 -35.45
C SER A 490 12.47 -6.00 -36.27
N GLY A 491 12.92 -6.05 -37.52
CA GLY A 491 13.04 -4.88 -38.40
C GLY A 491 14.41 -4.18 -38.35
N GLY A 492 15.30 -4.58 -37.44
CA GLY A 492 16.67 -4.07 -37.37
C GLY A 492 17.57 -4.56 -38.51
N THR A 493 18.70 -3.88 -38.69
CA THR A 493 19.76 -4.26 -39.63
C THR A 493 21.09 -4.43 -38.90
N HIS A 494 22.01 -5.21 -39.47
CA HIS A 494 23.36 -5.38 -38.92
C HIS A 494 24.40 -5.33 -40.04
N THR A 495 25.55 -4.72 -39.77
CA THR A 495 26.66 -4.67 -40.74
C THR A 495 27.77 -5.63 -40.33
N MET A 496 28.06 -6.57 -41.22
CA MET A 496 29.11 -7.57 -41.07
C MET A 496 30.30 -7.20 -41.96
N THR A 497 31.52 -7.44 -41.49
CA THR A 497 32.76 -7.16 -42.22
C THR A 497 33.66 -8.40 -42.23
N VAL A 498 34.42 -8.58 -43.30
CA VAL A 498 35.42 -9.64 -43.45
C VAL A 498 36.75 -9.03 -43.89
N ALA A 499 37.86 -9.54 -43.37
CA ALA A 499 39.19 -9.22 -43.88
C ALA A 499 39.86 -10.50 -44.36
N ALA A 500 40.51 -10.42 -45.53
CA ALA A 500 41.24 -11.52 -46.13
C ALA A 500 42.46 -11.01 -46.89
N THR A 501 43.45 -11.88 -47.10
CA THR A 501 44.68 -11.64 -47.86
C THR A 501 44.89 -12.75 -48.89
N THR A 502 45.54 -12.46 -50.02
CA THR A 502 45.94 -13.48 -51.01
C THR A 502 47.41 -13.32 -51.38
N THR A 503 48.10 -14.42 -51.67
CA THR A 503 49.48 -14.42 -52.20
C THR A 503 49.55 -14.18 -53.71
N ALA A 504 48.42 -14.32 -54.42
CA ALA A 504 48.31 -14.07 -55.86
C ALA A 504 46.87 -13.67 -56.27
N GLY A 505 46.74 -12.77 -57.25
CA GLY A 505 45.45 -12.30 -57.80
C GLY A 505 44.77 -11.19 -56.99
N THR A 506 43.55 -10.82 -57.38
CA THR A 506 42.71 -9.82 -56.68
C THR A 506 41.57 -10.51 -55.96
N LEU A 507 41.36 -10.21 -54.67
CA LEU A 507 40.28 -10.79 -53.87
C LEU A 507 38.90 -10.42 -54.43
N ASN A 508 38.00 -11.40 -54.47
CA ASN A 508 36.59 -11.20 -54.74
C ASN A 508 35.73 -11.87 -53.66
N TYR A 509 34.58 -11.25 -53.35
CA TYR A 509 33.69 -11.69 -52.29
C TYR A 509 32.32 -12.06 -52.87
N GLN A 510 31.65 -13.02 -52.25
CA GLN A 510 30.24 -13.32 -52.51
C GLN A 510 29.57 -13.72 -51.19
N TRP A 511 28.71 -12.85 -50.67
CA TRP A 511 27.95 -13.15 -49.45
C TRP A 511 26.83 -14.14 -49.73
N GLN A 512 26.56 -14.98 -48.74
CA GLN A 512 25.52 -15.98 -48.73
C GLN A 512 24.69 -15.87 -47.45
N SER A 513 23.39 -16.17 -47.54
CA SER A 513 22.48 -16.27 -46.39
C SER A 513 21.91 -17.68 -46.26
N SER A 514 21.55 -18.06 -45.03
CA SER A 514 20.92 -19.33 -44.71
C SER A 514 19.92 -19.19 -43.55
N PRO A 515 18.70 -19.71 -43.66
CA PRO A 515 17.78 -19.78 -42.53
C PRO A 515 18.24 -20.73 -41.41
N ASN A 516 19.03 -21.77 -41.74
CA ASN A 516 19.33 -22.90 -40.85
C ASN A 516 20.84 -23.20 -40.70
N GLY A 517 21.71 -22.36 -41.27
CA GLY A 517 23.17 -22.54 -41.26
C GLY A 517 23.69 -23.70 -42.14
N SER A 518 22.82 -24.41 -42.84
CA SER A 518 23.15 -25.62 -43.62
C SER A 518 22.93 -25.43 -45.11
N THR A 519 21.83 -24.81 -45.52
CA THR A 519 21.51 -24.53 -46.93
C THR A 519 21.79 -23.08 -47.26
N TRP A 520 22.68 -22.81 -48.22
CA TRP A 520 23.22 -21.47 -48.49
C TRP A 520 22.80 -20.94 -49.86
N THR A 521 22.34 -19.69 -49.89
CA THR A 521 21.94 -18.98 -51.12
C THR A 521 22.80 -17.73 -51.30
N ASN A 522 23.28 -17.49 -52.53
CA ASN A 522 24.01 -16.27 -52.86
C ASN A 522 23.11 -15.03 -52.74
N ILE A 523 23.62 -13.99 -52.12
CA ILE A 523 22.96 -12.69 -52.04
C ILE A 523 23.39 -11.88 -53.26
N SER A 524 22.44 -11.56 -54.14
CA SER A 524 22.71 -10.85 -55.40
C SER A 524 23.38 -9.49 -55.13
N GLY A 525 24.48 -9.19 -55.82
CA GLY A 525 25.21 -7.92 -55.72
C GLY A 525 26.05 -7.73 -54.46
N ALA A 526 26.00 -8.65 -53.49
CA ALA A 526 26.78 -8.55 -52.26
C ALA A 526 28.22 -9.06 -52.46
N THR A 527 29.06 -8.24 -53.07
CA THR A 527 30.43 -8.60 -53.50
C THR A 527 31.55 -7.79 -52.83
N SER A 528 31.22 -7.01 -51.80
CA SER A 528 32.17 -6.22 -51.03
C SER A 528 32.69 -6.98 -49.80
N SER A 529 33.78 -6.48 -49.20
CA SER A 529 34.32 -6.97 -47.92
C SER A 529 33.43 -6.63 -46.71
N SER A 530 32.32 -5.95 -46.92
CA SER A 530 31.28 -5.68 -45.91
C SER A 530 29.89 -5.91 -46.50
N TYR A 531 28.95 -6.35 -45.66
CA TYR A 531 27.54 -6.50 -46.02
C TYR A 531 26.63 -6.06 -44.87
N THR A 532 25.68 -5.17 -45.16
CA THR A 532 24.61 -4.80 -44.25
C THR A 532 23.36 -5.60 -44.59
N THR A 533 22.79 -6.29 -43.60
CA THR A 533 21.56 -7.06 -43.80
C THR A 533 20.39 -6.13 -44.14
N PRO A 534 19.37 -6.62 -44.87
CA PRO A 534 18.06 -5.96 -44.87
C PRO A 534 17.46 -5.99 -43.46
N ALA A 535 16.32 -5.31 -43.27
CA ALA A 535 15.52 -5.41 -42.05
C ALA A 535 15.09 -6.88 -41.84
N LEU A 536 15.50 -7.50 -40.73
CA LEU A 536 15.24 -8.91 -40.47
C LEU A 536 14.10 -9.11 -39.47
N THR A 537 13.24 -10.09 -39.73
CA THR A 537 12.17 -10.53 -38.82
C THR A 537 12.41 -11.92 -38.24
N THR A 538 13.42 -12.64 -38.74
CA THR A 538 13.80 -13.97 -38.28
C THR A 538 15.32 -14.12 -38.21
N THR A 539 15.79 -14.92 -37.25
CA THR A 539 17.20 -15.24 -37.10
C THR A 539 17.77 -15.83 -38.38
N THR A 540 18.81 -15.20 -38.93
CA THR A 540 19.38 -15.56 -40.22
C THR A 540 20.91 -15.72 -40.10
N HIS A 541 21.43 -16.75 -40.76
CA HIS A 541 22.87 -17.06 -40.80
C HIS A 541 23.50 -16.47 -42.06
N TYR A 542 24.71 -15.96 -41.94
CA TYR A 542 25.46 -15.35 -43.03
C TYR A 542 26.88 -15.91 -43.08
N ARG A 543 27.42 -16.04 -44.30
CA ARG A 543 28.84 -16.29 -44.53
C ARG A 543 29.26 -15.64 -45.84
N VAL A 544 30.56 -15.55 -46.09
CA VAL A 544 31.11 -15.01 -47.33
C VAL A 544 32.08 -16.00 -47.95
N ASN A 545 31.91 -16.25 -49.24
CA ASN A 545 32.91 -16.95 -50.04
C ASN A 545 33.92 -15.93 -50.55
N VAL A 546 35.20 -16.23 -50.36
CA VAL A 546 36.33 -15.40 -50.77
C VAL A 546 37.15 -16.17 -51.80
N GLY A 547 37.28 -15.60 -52.99
CA GLY A 547 38.15 -16.10 -54.06
C GLY A 547 39.24 -15.10 -54.42
N ALA A 548 40.05 -15.46 -55.42
CA ALA A 548 40.97 -14.53 -56.05
C ALA A 548 40.98 -14.73 -57.56
N THR A 549 40.69 -13.67 -58.31
CA THR A 549 40.63 -13.71 -59.78
C THR A 549 42.05 -13.69 -60.36
N GLY A 550 42.32 -14.53 -61.36
CA GLY A 550 43.59 -14.56 -62.11
C GLY A 550 44.71 -15.43 -61.53
N SER A 551 44.45 -16.20 -60.46
CA SER A 551 45.49 -16.93 -59.72
C SER A 551 45.20 -18.41 -59.45
N GLY A 552 44.12 -18.97 -60.00
CA GLY A 552 43.78 -20.40 -59.89
C GLY A 552 43.40 -20.88 -58.48
N CYS A 553 43.20 -19.97 -57.53
CA CYS A 553 42.93 -20.30 -56.13
C CYS A 553 41.50 -20.83 -55.96
N SER A 554 41.36 -21.90 -55.19
CA SER A 554 40.04 -22.37 -54.76
C SER A 554 39.39 -21.33 -53.84
N THR A 555 38.10 -21.08 -54.05
CA THR A 555 37.31 -20.23 -53.15
C THR A 555 37.22 -20.86 -51.77
N ILE A 556 37.46 -20.08 -50.71
CA ILE A 556 37.28 -20.50 -49.33
C ILE A 556 36.07 -19.79 -48.71
N SER A 557 35.39 -20.43 -47.76
CA SER A 557 34.27 -19.83 -47.03
C SER A 557 34.73 -19.32 -45.66
N SER A 558 34.20 -18.17 -45.24
CA SER A 558 34.32 -17.70 -43.85
C SER A 558 33.60 -18.62 -42.88
N SER A 559 33.85 -18.42 -41.58
CA SER A 559 32.94 -18.92 -40.56
C SER A 559 31.54 -18.29 -40.69
N THR A 560 30.54 -18.94 -40.12
CA THR A 560 29.16 -18.47 -40.09
C THR A 560 28.97 -17.38 -39.04
N ALA A 561 28.42 -16.22 -39.43
CA ALA A 561 27.88 -15.20 -38.56
C ALA A 561 26.37 -15.43 -38.37
N ILE A 562 25.87 -15.29 -37.14
CA ILE A 562 24.43 -15.45 -36.84
C ILE A 562 23.86 -14.09 -36.44
N VAL A 563 22.86 -13.61 -37.15
CA VAL A 563 22.10 -12.42 -36.75
C VAL A 563 20.80 -12.88 -36.11
N THR A 564 20.73 -12.79 -34.78
CA THR A 564 19.60 -13.23 -33.96
C THR A 564 18.56 -12.13 -33.86
N VAL A 565 17.31 -12.44 -34.19
CA VAL A 565 16.20 -11.50 -34.11
C VAL A 565 15.41 -11.76 -32.83
N SER A 566 15.37 -10.76 -31.96
CA SER A 566 14.51 -10.72 -30.76
C SER A 566 13.21 -9.98 -31.07
N ALA A 567 12.14 -10.30 -30.34
CA ALA A 567 10.93 -9.46 -30.36
C ALA A 567 11.23 -8.08 -29.77
N ASP A 568 10.45 -7.07 -30.14
CA ASP A 568 10.55 -5.75 -29.52
C ASP A 568 10.31 -5.82 -28.01
N PRO A 569 10.92 -4.92 -27.23
CA PRO A 569 10.73 -4.93 -25.79
C PRO A 569 9.28 -4.64 -25.44
N GLN A 570 8.76 -5.34 -24.45
CA GLN A 570 7.45 -5.14 -23.87
C GLN A 570 7.60 -5.04 -22.35
N ILE A 571 6.80 -4.19 -21.73
CA ILE A 571 6.76 -4.04 -20.27
C ILE A 571 5.34 -3.80 -19.79
N SER A 572 4.97 -4.48 -18.70
CA SER A 572 3.74 -4.25 -17.95
C SER A 572 4.04 -4.17 -16.45
N ILE A 573 3.20 -3.47 -15.71
CA ILE A 573 3.34 -3.32 -14.26
C ILE A 573 2.07 -3.71 -13.52
N ILE A 574 2.25 -4.24 -12.32
CA ILE A 574 1.18 -4.54 -11.35
C ILE A 574 1.49 -3.89 -10.00
N SER A 575 0.44 -3.71 -9.20
CA SER A 575 0.54 -3.36 -7.78
C SER A 575 -0.22 -4.38 -6.96
N TRP A 576 0.33 -4.74 -5.80
CA TRP A 576 -0.36 -5.60 -4.83
C TRP A 576 -1.46 -4.87 -4.05
N LYS A 577 -1.44 -3.52 -4.03
CA LYS A 577 -2.42 -2.69 -3.33
C LYS A 577 -2.72 -1.41 -4.13
N SER A 578 -4.00 -1.05 -4.28
CA SER A 578 -4.43 0.16 -4.99
C SER A 578 -4.74 1.34 -4.07
N GLU A 579 -4.79 1.11 -2.75
CA GLU A 579 -5.16 2.09 -1.75
C GLU A 579 -4.17 2.00 -0.58
N LEU A 580 -3.65 3.14 -0.11
CA LEU A 580 -2.66 3.20 0.96
C LEU A 580 -3.04 4.27 1.98
N CYS A 581 -2.57 4.10 3.20
CA CYS A 581 -2.57 5.16 4.20
C CYS A 581 -1.35 6.05 4.03
N VAL A 582 -1.43 7.30 4.50
CA VAL A 582 -0.21 8.11 4.68
C VAL A 582 0.82 7.30 5.48
N SER A 583 2.10 7.41 5.12
CA SER A 583 3.21 6.59 5.65
C SER A 583 3.30 5.12 5.24
N GLU A 584 2.28 4.54 4.59
CA GLU A 584 2.39 3.20 4.00
C GLU A 584 3.11 3.23 2.64
N SER A 585 3.64 2.06 2.25
CA SER A 585 4.16 1.82 0.90
C SER A 585 3.69 0.46 0.40
N THR A 586 3.53 0.33 -0.92
CA THR A 586 3.34 -0.96 -1.60
C THR A 586 4.46 -1.20 -2.59
N THR A 587 4.70 -2.46 -2.93
CA THR A 587 5.65 -2.84 -3.97
C THR A 587 4.95 -2.89 -5.33
N LEU A 588 5.53 -2.20 -6.30
CA LEU A 588 5.21 -2.32 -7.72
C LEU A 588 6.18 -3.29 -8.37
N GLU A 589 5.68 -4.14 -9.25
CA GLU A 589 6.48 -5.14 -9.97
C GLU A 589 6.30 -4.98 -11.48
N ALA A 590 7.41 -5.10 -12.21
CA ALA A 590 7.43 -5.03 -13.66
C ALA A 590 7.67 -6.42 -14.27
N THR A 591 6.82 -6.80 -15.21
CA THR A 591 7.06 -7.95 -16.11
C THR A 591 7.58 -7.44 -17.44
N LYS A 592 8.71 -7.98 -17.91
CA LYS A 592 9.37 -7.56 -19.15
C LYS A 592 9.65 -8.75 -20.07
N SER A 593 9.59 -8.52 -21.36
CA SER A 593 9.98 -9.50 -22.39
C SER A 593 10.53 -8.79 -23.62
N GLY A 594 11.28 -9.52 -24.46
CA GLY A 594 11.87 -8.95 -25.67
C GLY A 594 12.94 -7.89 -25.43
N GLY A 595 13.37 -7.26 -26.52
CA GLY A 595 14.42 -6.24 -26.55
C GLY A 595 15.84 -6.80 -26.61
N VAL A 596 16.77 -5.93 -27.00
CA VAL A 596 18.21 -6.20 -27.04
C VAL A 596 18.95 -5.00 -26.43
N ASN A 597 19.98 -5.27 -25.61
CA ASN A 597 20.79 -4.25 -24.91
C ASN A 597 19.93 -3.24 -24.15
N CYS A 598 19.02 -3.77 -23.33
CA CYS A 598 18.07 -2.97 -22.56
C CYS A 598 18.62 -2.55 -21.20
N SER A 599 18.29 -1.34 -20.78
CA SER A 599 18.63 -0.82 -19.47
C SER A 599 17.81 -1.48 -18.37
N ALA A 600 18.20 -1.26 -17.11
CA ALA A 600 17.31 -1.51 -15.99
C ALA A 600 15.99 -0.74 -16.18
N VAL A 601 14.90 -1.32 -15.67
CA VAL A 601 13.57 -0.68 -15.72
C VAL A 601 13.61 0.60 -14.87
N GLN A 602 13.21 1.72 -15.47
CA GLN A 602 13.12 3.02 -14.80
C GLN A 602 11.69 3.29 -14.38
N TRP A 603 11.46 3.47 -13.09
CA TRP A 603 10.15 3.79 -12.53
C TRP A 603 9.93 5.30 -12.50
N GLN A 604 8.70 5.69 -12.80
CA GLN A 604 8.23 7.07 -12.72
C GLN A 604 6.87 7.12 -12.01
N TYR A 605 6.62 8.22 -11.32
CA TYR A 605 5.32 8.52 -10.73
C TYR A 605 4.90 9.96 -11.01
N ARG A 606 3.61 10.26 -10.85
CA ARG A 606 3.08 11.62 -10.89
C ARG A 606 1.87 11.76 -9.96
N PRO A 607 1.65 12.95 -9.37
CA PRO A 607 0.40 13.27 -8.68
C PRO A 607 -0.73 13.49 -9.71
N GLY A 608 -1.87 12.84 -9.50
CA GLY A 608 -3.04 12.88 -10.37
C GLY A 608 -2.81 12.32 -11.78
N THR A 609 -3.66 12.71 -12.72
CA THR A 609 -3.63 12.24 -14.12
C THR A 609 -2.94 13.21 -15.09
N THR A 610 -2.69 14.45 -14.67
CA THR A 610 -2.13 15.53 -15.51
C THR A 610 -0.75 15.99 -15.06
N GLY A 611 -0.24 15.52 -13.93
CA GLY A 611 1.08 15.88 -13.42
C GLY A 611 2.23 15.45 -14.34
N ALA A 612 3.37 16.13 -14.21
CA ALA A 612 4.61 15.72 -14.85
C ALA A 612 5.15 14.43 -14.20
N TRP A 613 5.76 13.56 -15.00
CA TRP A 613 6.37 12.33 -14.53
C TRP A 613 7.70 12.61 -13.83
N ILE A 614 7.87 12.06 -12.63
CA ILE A 614 9.05 12.20 -11.76
C ILE A 614 9.72 10.83 -11.65
N ASN A 615 11.04 10.78 -11.81
CA ASN A 615 11.81 9.55 -11.66
C ASN A 615 11.82 9.10 -10.18
N LEU A 616 11.49 7.84 -9.94
CA LEU A 616 11.48 7.25 -8.59
C LEU A 616 12.74 6.40 -8.33
N GLY A 617 13.15 5.58 -9.29
CA GLY A 617 14.31 4.70 -9.17
C GLY A 617 14.34 3.61 -10.23
N THR A 618 15.33 2.71 -10.17
CA THR A 618 15.52 1.62 -11.14
C THR A 618 15.46 0.25 -10.48
N GLY A 619 14.86 -0.74 -11.15
CA GLY A 619 14.78 -2.12 -10.66
C GLY A 619 13.60 -2.88 -11.23
N ASN A 620 13.60 -4.22 -11.13
CA ASN A 620 12.44 -5.03 -11.56
C ASN A 620 11.20 -4.81 -10.67
N SER A 621 11.42 -4.31 -9.46
CA SER A 621 10.38 -3.86 -8.54
C SER A 621 10.80 -2.55 -7.86
N ILE A 622 9.83 -1.81 -7.34
CA ILE A 622 10.10 -0.62 -6.53
C ILE A 622 9.01 -0.44 -5.47
N ASN A 623 9.37 0.08 -4.29
CA ASN A 623 8.39 0.50 -3.31
C ASN A 623 7.93 1.92 -3.61
N THR A 624 6.62 2.17 -3.48
CA THR A 624 6.08 3.54 -3.50
C THR A 624 6.66 4.34 -2.34
N SER A 625 6.90 5.63 -2.53
CA SER A 625 7.43 6.49 -1.45
C SER A 625 6.46 6.55 -0.27
N THR A 626 6.98 6.46 0.95
CA THR A 626 6.21 6.55 2.21
C THR A 626 5.86 7.98 2.61
N SER A 627 6.37 9.01 1.93
CA SER A 627 6.20 10.41 2.34
C SER A 627 5.25 11.21 1.43
N LEU A 628 4.34 10.53 0.72
CA LEU A 628 3.39 11.20 -0.17
C LEU A 628 2.17 11.69 0.61
N ALA A 629 1.69 12.90 0.25
CA ALA A 629 0.47 13.46 0.80
C ALA A 629 -0.77 12.72 0.29
N ALA A 630 -1.90 12.84 0.99
CA ALA A 630 -3.15 12.24 0.55
C ALA A 630 -3.56 12.71 -0.87
N GLY A 631 -4.03 11.78 -1.69
CA GLY A 631 -4.39 12.01 -3.09
C GLY A 631 -4.07 10.83 -4.00
N ASP A 632 -4.39 10.98 -5.28
CA ASP A 632 -4.14 9.94 -6.29
C ASP A 632 -2.77 10.11 -6.94
N TYR A 633 -2.07 9.00 -7.14
CA TYR A 633 -0.78 8.94 -7.78
C TYR A 633 -0.78 7.90 -8.88
N GLN A 634 -0.26 8.26 -10.05
CA GLN A 634 -0.07 7.32 -11.15
C GLN A 634 1.39 6.91 -11.25
N TYR A 635 1.61 5.62 -11.49
CA TYR A 635 2.93 5.02 -11.67
C TYR A 635 3.03 4.41 -13.06
N ARG A 636 4.22 4.48 -13.64
CA ARG A 636 4.58 3.78 -14.89
C ARG A 636 6.04 3.34 -14.84
N ALA A 637 6.40 2.43 -15.71
CA ALA A 637 7.77 1.98 -15.92
C ALA A 637 8.20 2.18 -17.38
N LEU A 638 9.47 2.49 -17.57
CA LEU A 638 10.13 2.62 -18.87
C LEU A 638 11.16 1.51 -19.01
N TYR A 639 11.15 0.86 -20.16
CA TYR A 639 12.10 -0.19 -20.53
C TYR A 639 12.75 0.20 -21.85
N ASN A 640 13.91 0.86 -21.73
CA ASN A 640 14.61 1.43 -22.87
C ASN A 640 15.64 0.45 -23.40
N CYS A 641 15.66 0.25 -24.71
CA CYS A 641 16.55 -0.67 -25.38
C CYS A 641 17.36 0.06 -26.44
N SER A 642 18.63 -0.29 -26.56
CA SER A 642 19.57 0.37 -27.48
C SER A 642 19.97 -0.51 -28.66
N GLY A 643 19.47 -1.75 -28.72
CA GLY A 643 19.67 -2.62 -29.87
C GLY A 643 19.09 -2.03 -31.15
N THR A 644 19.74 -2.31 -32.28
CA THR A 644 19.29 -1.82 -33.57
C THR A 644 17.89 -2.37 -33.88
N GLY A 645 16.99 -1.45 -34.26
CA GLY A 645 15.59 -1.75 -34.54
C GLY A 645 14.70 -1.93 -33.31
N CYS A 646 15.21 -1.77 -32.08
CA CYS A 646 14.39 -1.88 -30.87
C CYS A 646 13.72 -0.55 -30.54
N ASP A 647 12.39 -0.55 -30.43
CA ASP A 647 11.64 0.60 -29.88
C ASP A 647 11.68 0.60 -28.35
N ASN A 648 11.58 1.78 -27.71
CA ASN A 648 11.47 1.84 -26.25
C ASN A 648 10.05 1.49 -25.80
N ALA A 649 9.92 0.71 -24.72
CA ALA A 649 8.62 0.32 -24.19
C ALA A 649 8.23 1.12 -22.95
N ILE A 650 6.96 1.53 -22.86
CA ILE A 650 6.37 2.18 -21.70
C ILE A 650 5.22 1.29 -21.22
N SER A 651 5.15 1.06 -19.91
CA SER A 651 4.12 0.19 -19.33
C SER A 651 2.72 0.82 -19.35
N ASN A 652 1.72 0.01 -19.01
CA ASN A 652 0.46 0.51 -18.49
C ASN A 652 0.68 1.42 -17.25
N THR A 653 -0.31 2.27 -16.95
CA THR A 653 -0.30 3.07 -15.72
C THR A 653 -1.08 2.37 -14.60
N VAL A 654 -0.57 2.41 -13.37
CA VAL A 654 -1.28 1.99 -12.17
C VAL A 654 -1.59 3.23 -11.32
N THR A 655 -2.84 3.36 -10.87
CA THR A 655 -3.26 4.42 -9.94
C THR A 655 -3.25 3.88 -8.51
N ILE A 656 -2.65 4.62 -7.59
CA ILE A 656 -2.67 4.35 -6.14
C ILE A 656 -3.25 5.58 -5.45
N THR A 657 -4.29 5.38 -4.65
CA THR A 657 -4.92 6.43 -3.85
C THR A 657 -4.35 6.40 -2.43
N ILE A 658 -3.87 7.54 -1.94
CA ILE A 658 -3.37 7.69 -0.57
C ILE A 658 -4.42 8.41 0.26
N TYR A 659 -4.93 7.76 1.29
CA TYR A 659 -5.89 8.32 2.23
C TYR A 659 -5.18 9.04 3.39
N ALA A 660 -5.70 10.21 3.76
CA ALA A 660 -5.28 10.89 4.98
C ALA A 660 -5.67 10.09 6.23
N ASP A 661 -4.97 10.29 7.34
CA ASP A 661 -5.36 9.70 8.63
C ASP A 661 -6.77 10.17 9.05
N PRO A 662 -7.53 9.34 9.77
CA PRO A 662 -8.88 9.65 10.17
C PRO A 662 -8.87 10.73 11.25
N VAL A 663 -9.86 11.61 11.18
CA VAL A 663 -10.11 12.66 12.17
C VAL A 663 -11.59 12.64 12.52
N VAL A 664 -11.92 12.74 13.80
CA VAL A 664 -13.30 12.87 14.27
C VAL A 664 -13.40 13.91 15.37
N SER A 665 -14.44 14.74 15.31
CA SER A 665 -14.75 15.74 16.33
C SER A 665 -16.25 15.69 16.65
N ILE A 666 -16.61 16.08 17.87
CA ILE A 666 -18.00 16.11 18.31
C ILE A 666 -18.38 17.44 18.95
N SER A 667 -19.65 17.81 18.80
CA SER A 667 -20.28 18.95 19.44
C SER A 667 -21.67 18.57 19.96
N ALA A 668 -22.24 19.36 20.86
CA ALA A 668 -23.60 19.18 21.37
C ALA A 668 -24.37 20.49 21.29
N ASN A 669 -25.69 20.41 21.04
CA ASN A 669 -26.55 21.60 21.00
C ASN A 669 -26.72 22.27 22.38
N THR A 670 -26.63 21.49 23.46
CA THR A 670 -26.55 21.94 24.85
C THR A 670 -25.71 20.96 25.67
N THR A 671 -25.06 21.47 26.71
CA THR A 671 -24.25 20.67 27.64
C THR A 671 -24.90 20.52 29.01
N THR A 672 -26.03 21.17 29.25
CA THR A 672 -26.76 21.09 30.53
C THR A 672 -28.26 20.95 30.29
N VAL A 673 -28.89 19.98 30.95
CA VAL A 673 -30.35 19.72 30.90
C VAL A 673 -30.88 19.38 32.28
N CYS A 674 -32.20 19.45 32.48
CA CYS A 674 -32.82 18.90 33.69
C CYS A 674 -33.01 17.37 33.56
N ALA A 675 -33.28 16.70 34.68
CA ALA A 675 -33.70 15.30 34.68
C ALA A 675 -34.89 15.10 33.72
N GLY A 676 -34.86 14.06 32.87
CA GLY A 676 -35.87 13.89 31.81
C GLY A 676 -35.54 14.60 30.48
N GLY A 677 -34.58 15.53 30.48
CA GLY A 677 -34.14 16.25 29.29
C GLY A 677 -33.16 15.47 28.41
N SER A 678 -33.02 15.90 27.16
CA SER A 678 -32.05 15.34 26.22
C SER A 678 -31.26 16.43 25.48
N ALA A 679 -30.08 16.05 25.00
CA ALA A 679 -29.27 16.81 24.06
C ALA A 679 -28.98 15.98 22.81
N THR A 680 -28.70 16.68 21.72
CA THR A 680 -28.26 16.08 20.46
C THR A 680 -26.78 16.36 20.29
N LEU A 681 -25.99 15.30 20.16
CA LEU A 681 -24.58 15.35 19.78
C LEU A 681 -24.44 15.11 18.28
N THR A 682 -23.51 15.81 17.66
CA THR A 682 -23.18 15.68 16.24
C THR A 682 -21.70 15.40 16.09
N ALA A 683 -21.37 14.37 15.31
CA ALA A 683 -20.01 14.00 14.96
C ALA A 683 -19.69 14.41 13.52
N VAL A 684 -18.53 15.04 13.35
CA VAL A 684 -17.94 15.35 12.05
C VAL A 684 -16.67 14.52 11.92
N ALA A 685 -16.66 13.61 10.97
CA ALA A 685 -15.55 12.72 10.67
C ALA A 685 -15.04 12.93 9.24
N SER A 686 -13.74 12.83 9.04
CA SER A 686 -13.07 12.94 7.74
C SER A 686 -11.78 12.12 7.72
N GLY A 687 -11.21 11.90 6.53
CA GLY A 687 -10.03 11.04 6.38
C GLY A 687 -10.35 9.57 6.60
N GLY A 688 -9.32 8.73 6.62
CA GLY A 688 -9.42 7.29 6.87
C GLY A 688 -9.85 6.43 5.68
N GLY A 689 -10.34 7.02 4.58
CA GLY A 689 -10.81 6.24 3.42
C GLY A 689 -12.12 5.52 3.72
N THR A 690 -12.13 4.19 3.62
CA THR A 690 -13.29 3.36 3.95
C THR A 690 -13.36 3.14 5.46
N CYS A 691 -14.38 3.68 6.13
CA CYS A 691 -14.50 3.61 7.58
C CYS A 691 -15.86 3.09 8.02
N ALA A 692 -15.89 2.47 9.21
CA ALA A 692 -17.14 2.15 9.87
C ALA A 692 -17.89 3.44 10.28
N ALA A 693 -19.21 3.32 10.46
CA ALA A 693 -19.99 4.42 11.00
C ALA A 693 -19.45 4.85 12.38
N VAL A 694 -19.46 6.16 12.66
CA VAL A 694 -18.97 6.74 13.92
C VAL A 694 -19.65 6.06 15.11
N LEU A 695 -18.86 5.43 15.98
CA LEU A 695 -19.35 4.75 17.17
C LEU A 695 -19.35 5.70 18.36
N TRP A 696 -20.50 5.91 18.97
CA TRP A 696 -20.58 6.72 20.18
C TRP A 696 -20.15 5.92 21.41
N GLN A 697 -19.45 6.59 22.32
CA GLN A 697 -19.03 6.04 23.59
C GLN A 697 -19.48 6.95 24.73
N TYR A 698 -19.88 6.34 25.83
CA TYR A 698 -20.42 7.01 27.00
C TYR A 698 -19.73 6.52 28.27
N ARG A 699 -19.57 7.42 29.25
CA ARG A 699 -19.23 7.07 30.62
C ARG A 699 -19.93 7.98 31.64
N LEU A 700 -20.16 7.45 32.83
CA LEU A 700 -20.64 8.19 33.98
C LEU A 700 -19.48 8.95 34.64
N GLY A 701 -19.66 10.23 34.94
CA GLY A 701 -18.64 11.10 35.51
C GLY A 701 -17.50 11.46 34.52
N THR A 702 -16.35 11.82 35.07
CA THR A 702 -15.14 12.23 34.32
C THR A 702 -14.05 11.16 34.31
N THR A 703 -14.24 10.06 35.05
CA THR A 703 -13.28 8.98 35.24
C THR A 703 -13.99 7.63 35.10
N GLY A 704 -13.31 6.62 34.57
CA GLY A 704 -13.86 5.27 34.38
C GLY A 704 -13.83 4.81 32.93
N THR A 705 -14.33 3.59 32.72
CA THR A 705 -14.35 2.89 31.43
C THR A 705 -15.43 3.43 30.52
N TRP A 706 -15.14 3.48 29.22
CA TRP A 706 -16.09 3.86 28.19
C TRP A 706 -16.94 2.67 27.76
N THR A 707 -18.24 2.89 27.63
CA THR A 707 -19.21 1.91 27.10
C THR A 707 -19.66 2.33 25.71
N ASN A 708 -19.66 1.39 24.77
CA ASN A 708 -20.14 1.64 23.41
C ASN A 708 -21.66 1.82 23.38
N LEU A 709 -22.13 2.73 22.54
CA LEU A 709 -23.54 3.00 22.24
C LEU A 709 -23.82 2.66 20.77
N THR A 710 -24.82 3.32 20.18
CA THR A 710 -25.17 3.21 18.77
C THR A 710 -24.14 3.91 17.87
N SER A 711 -24.13 3.53 16.59
CA SER A 711 -23.33 4.20 15.56
C SER A 711 -24.16 5.20 14.75
N GLY A 712 -23.50 6.24 14.24
CA GLY A 712 -24.10 7.26 13.37
C GLY A 712 -23.52 8.66 13.62
N ASN A 713 -23.77 9.60 12.71
CA ASN A 713 -23.25 10.98 12.82
C ASN A 713 -23.97 11.82 13.89
N THR A 714 -25.10 11.34 14.42
CA THR A 714 -25.86 12.04 15.45
C THR A 714 -26.28 11.07 16.56
N LEU A 715 -26.23 11.53 17.80
CA LEU A 715 -26.72 10.82 18.98
C LEU A 715 -27.62 11.72 19.80
N THR A 716 -28.81 11.25 20.14
CA THR A 716 -29.66 11.90 21.17
C THR A 716 -29.41 11.21 22.51
N THR A 717 -29.07 11.98 23.54
CA THR A 717 -28.83 11.43 24.89
C THR A 717 -30.12 10.82 25.46
N SER A 718 -29.99 9.79 26.30
CA SER A 718 -31.15 9.22 27.00
C SER A 718 -31.82 10.27 27.89
N THR A 719 -33.14 10.26 27.96
CA THR A 719 -33.93 11.08 28.89
C THR A 719 -33.96 10.50 30.31
N SER A 720 -33.53 9.26 30.50
CA SER A 720 -33.49 8.57 31.81
C SER A 720 -32.16 8.72 32.56
N LEU A 721 -31.31 9.67 32.17
CA LEU A 721 -30.04 9.91 32.85
C LEU A 721 -30.26 10.42 34.27
N ALA A 722 -29.49 9.88 35.22
CA ALA A 722 -29.51 10.34 36.60
C ALA A 722 -28.91 11.76 36.71
N VAL A 723 -29.24 12.49 37.77
CA VAL A 723 -28.62 13.80 38.04
C VAL A 723 -27.11 13.61 38.25
N GLY A 724 -26.29 14.44 37.59
CA GLY A 724 -24.83 14.37 37.65
C GLY A 724 -24.13 14.63 36.32
N THR A 725 -22.84 14.36 36.31
CA THR A 725 -21.96 14.58 35.14
C THR A 725 -21.84 13.31 34.31
N HIS A 726 -21.89 13.47 32.99
CA HIS A 726 -21.78 12.43 31.98
C HIS A 726 -20.78 12.87 30.92
N GLN A 727 -20.11 11.92 30.28
CA GLN A 727 -19.21 12.22 29.18
C GLN A 727 -19.50 11.36 27.96
N TYR A 728 -19.39 11.99 26.80
CA TYR A 728 -19.52 11.36 25.51
C TYR A 728 -18.26 11.63 24.68
N ARG A 729 -17.87 10.64 23.90
CA ARG A 729 -16.90 10.78 22.82
C ARG A 729 -17.33 9.93 21.63
N ALA A 730 -16.77 10.21 20.47
CA ALA A 730 -16.91 9.40 19.28
C ALA A 730 -15.60 8.64 19.03
N TYR A 731 -15.75 7.40 18.58
CA TYR A 731 -14.68 6.55 18.08
C TYR A 731 -14.94 6.29 16.60
N TYR A 732 -13.96 6.60 15.75
CA TYR A 732 -14.04 6.43 14.31
C TYR A 732 -12.99 5.40 13.90
N ASN A 733 -13.45 4.20 13.57
CA ASN A 733 -12.60 3.07 13.20
C ASN A 733 -12.61 2.87 11.70
N CYS A 734 -11.45 2.98 11.08
CA CYS A 734 -11.28 2.71 9.66
C CYS A 734 -10.56 1.39 9.40
N VAL A 735 -9.74 0.90 10.35
CA VAL A 735 -8.97 -0.34 10.19
C VAL A 735 -9.86 -1.54 9.86
N ASP A 736 -10.92 -1.76 10.65
CA ASP A 736 -11.81 -2.92 10.46
C ASP A 736 -12.60 -2.87 9.14
N ALA A 737 -12.73 -1.69 8.54
CA ALA A 737 -13.45 -1.47 7.29
C ALA A 737 -12.51 -1.40 6.07
N GLY A 738 -11.22 -1.73 6.25
CA GLY A 738 -10.21 -1.69 5.19
C GLY A 738 -9.62 -0.30 4.90
N GLY A 739 -9.96 0.70 5.71
CA GLY A 739 -9.37 2.04 5.68
C GLY A 739 -8.24 2.21 6.70
N CYS A 740 -7.88 3.47 6.95
CA CYS A 740 -6.67 3.85 7.62
C CYS A 740 -6.91 4.26 9.06
N GLY A 741 -6.30 3.55 10.01
CA GLY A 741 -6.18 3.97 11.39
C GLY A 741 -7.50 4.13 12.17
N THR A 742 -7.38 4.77 13.33
CA THR A 742 -8.51 5.05 14.21
C THR A 742 -8.39 6.47 14.75
N ALA A 743 -9.52 7.12 14.98
CA ALA A 743 -9.56 8.44 15.58
C ALA A 743 -10.52 8.45 16.76
N THR A 744 -10.14 9.14 17.82
CA THR A 744 -11.01 9.41 18.97
C THR A 744 -11.24 10.91 19.07
N SER A 745 -12.50 11.32 19.22
CA SER A 745 -12.85 12.72 19.27
C SER A 745 -12.42 13.40 20.57
N ASN A 746 -12.57 14.72 20.62
CA ASN A 746 -12.72 15.45 21.88
C ASN A 746 -13.84 14.85 22.73
N THR A 747 -13.79 15.08 24.05
CA THR A 747 -14.85 14.67 24.97
C THR A 747 -15.83 15.82 25.19
N VAL A 748 -17.14 15.55 25.08
CA VAL A 748 -18.19 16.47 25.52
C VAL A 748 -18.63 16.08 26.92
N THR A 749 -18.59 17.05 27.84
CA THR A 749 -19.11 16.87 29.20
C THR A 749 -20.52 17.42 29.26
N PHE A 750 -21.44 16.57 29.72
CA PHE A 750 -22.87 16.78 29.75
C PHE A 750 -23.36 16.69 31.20
N THR A 751 -24.06 17.71 31.70
CA THR A 751 -24.53 17.77 33.09
C THR A 751 -26.05 17.71 33.15
N VAL A 752 -26.57 16.75 33.91
CA VAL A 752 -28.00 16.64 34.23
C VAL A 752 -28.21 17.27 35.60
N VAL A 753 -29.01 18.32 35.68
CA VAL A 753 -29.39 18.99 36.93
C VAL A 753 -30.77 18.51 37.40
N ALA A 754 -31.05 18.68 38.69
CA ALA A 754 -32.39 18.41 39.21
C ALA A 754 -33.41 19.44 38.68
N ASP A 755 -34.67 19.03 38.58
CA ASP A 755 -35.78 19.93 38.24
C ASP A 755 -35.94 21.07 39.27
N PRO A 756 -36.59 22.19 38.88
CA PRO A 756 -36.93 23.25 39.82
C PRO A 756 -37.67 22.72 41.05
N SER A 757 -37.19 23.07 42.24
CA SER A 757 -37.78 22.70 43.52
C SER A 757 -37.86 23.91 44.45
N ILE A 758 -38.93 23.99 45.24
CA ILE A 758 -39.15 25.09 46.21
C ILE A 758 -38.86 24.56 47.61
N SER A 759 -37.92 25.19 48.31
CA SER A 759 -37.55 24.82 49.69
C SER A 759 -38.19 25.72 50.74
N THR A 760 -38.48 26.99 50.39
CA THR A 760 -39.20 27.92 51.26
C THR A 760 -40.39 28.50 50.51
N HIS A 761 -41.57 28.27 51.05
CA HIS A 761 -42.85 28.74 50.50
C HIS A 761 -43.18 30.14 51.03
N PRO A 762 -43.96 30.96 50.28
CA PRO A 762 -44.44 32.23 50.78
C PRO A 762 -45.35 32.05 52.00
N ALA A 763 -45.21 32.95 52.98
CA ALA A 763 -46.01 32.97 54.19
C ALA A 763 -47.11 34.03 54.10
N GLY A 764 -48.34 33.64 54.41
CA GLY A 764 -49.49 34.54 54.52
C GLY A 764 -49.39 35.49 55.72
N THR A 765 -50.34 36.42 55.82
CA THR A 765 -50.45 37.34 56.96
C THR A 765 -51.88 37.88 57.08
N THR A 766 -52.19 38.59 58.17
CA THR A 766 -53.42 39.36 58.33
C THR A 766 -53.10 40.85 58.33
N LEU A 767 -53.77 41.63 57.48
CA LEU A 767 -53.60 43.08 57.34
C LEU A 767 -54.92 43.82 57.61
N CYS A 768 -54.84 45.11 57.90
CA CYS A 768 -56.00 46.00 57.76
C CYS A 768 -56.24 46.34 56.31
N VAL A 769 -57.44 46.82 56.03
CA VAL A 769 -57.71 47.54 54.78
C VAL A 769 -56.60 48.56 54.53
N SER A 770 -56.08 48.59 53.29
CA SER A 770 -54.93 49.40 52.84
C SER A 770 -53.52 48.99 53.29
N GLY A 771 -53.34 47.86 54.00
CA GLY A 771 -52.02 47.31 54.29
C GLY A 771 -51.34 46.65 53.08
N THR A 772 -50.01 46.49 53.14
CA THR A 772 -49.19 45.74 52.17
C THR A 772 -48.35 44.68 52.88
N HIS A 773 -48.08 43.55 52.25
CA HIS A 773 -47.21 42.48 52.77
C HIS A 773 -46.21 42.01 51.73
N THR A 774 -45.00 41.63 52.16
CA THR A 774 -43.99 41.08 51.25
C THR A 774 -43.93 39.56 51.38
N LEU A 775 -44.20 38.88 50.28
CA LEU A 775 -44.09 37.43 50.11
C LEU A 775 -42.70 37.11 49.53
N SER A 776 -42.09 36.01 49.96
CA SER A 776 -40.78 35.56 49.48
C SER A 776 -40.76 34.06 49.22
N VAL A 777 -39.94 33.62 48.27
CA VAL A 777 -39.72 32.21 47.94
C VAL A 777 -38.22 31.89 47.87
N VAL A 778 -37.84 30.67 48.23
CA VAL A 778 -36.49 30.12 47.96
C VAL A 778 -36.66 28.85 47.14
N ALA A 779 -36.00 28.81 45.99
CA ALA A 779 -36.04 27.70 45.04
C ALA A 779 -34.63 27.39 44.51
N ALA A 780 -34.41 26.14 44.10
CA ALA A 780 -33.15 25.64 43.54
C ALA A 780 -33.42 24.63 42.41
N GLY A 781 -32.35 24.20 41.73
CA GLY A 781 -32.45 23.34 40.54
C GLY A 781 -32.73 24.14 39.27
N GLY A 782 -33.11 23.46 38.20
CA GLY A 782 -33.36 24.07 36.90
C GLY A 782 -32.09 24.53 36.17
N THR A 783 -32.19 24.65 34.84
CA THR A 783 -31.14 25.20 33.97
C THR A 783 -31.79 25.97 32.82
N PRO A 784 -31.15 27.01 32.23
CA PRO A 784 -29.91 27.66 32.68
C PRO A 784 -30.10 28.52 33.94
N SER A 785 -31.32 28.96 34.22
CA SER A 785 -31.68 29.76 35.38
C SER A 785 -33.16 29.58 35.71
N LEU A 786 -33.52 29.78 36.97
CA LEU A 786 -34.92 29.80 37.40
C LEU A 786 -35.61 31.10 36.95
N THR A 787 -36.87 30.98 36.56
CA THR A 787 -37.80 32.09 36.30
C THR A 787 -39.00 31.99 37.23
N TYR A 788 -39.51 33.13 37.68
CA TYR A 788 -40.62 33.21 38.62
C TYR A 788 -41.79 33.95 37.98
N GLN A 789 -43.01 33.54 38.33
CA GLN A 789 -44.23 34.25 37.98
C GLN A 789 -45.20 34.17 39.17
N TRP A 790 -45.42 35.29 39.85
CA TRP A 790 -46.42 35.37 40.91
C TRP A 790 -47.82 35.35 40.33
N GLN A 791 -48.72 34.66 41.03
CA GLN A 791 -50.13 34.54 40.72
C GLN A 791 -50.97 34.93 41.93
N SER A 792 -52.13 35.52 41.67
CA SER A 792 -53.15 35.81 42.68
C SER A 792 -54.42 35.01 42.41
N SER A 793 -55.14 34.68 43.48
CA SER A 793 -56.42 33.98 43.42
C SER A 793 -57.36 34.46 44.53
N PRO A 794 -58.61 34.87 44.22
CA PRO A 794 -59.61 35.18 45.22
C PRO A 794 -60.17 33.92 45.94
N ASP A 795 -60.19 32.77 45.26
CA ASP A 795 -60.89 31.55 45.68
C ASP A 795 -59.96 30.36 46.01
N GLY A 796 -58.67 30.47 45.67
CA GLY A 796 -57.67 29.42 45.83
C GLY A 796 -57.66 28.38 44.71
N THR A 797 -58.59 28.46 43.76
CA THR A 797 -58.74 27.49 42.66
C THR A 797 -58.39 28.10 41.31
N THR A 798 -58.80 29.34 41.05
CA THR A 798 -58.53 30.06 39.81
C THR A 798 -57.37 31.04 40.02
N TRP A 799 -56.28 30.84 39.31
CA TRP A 799 -55.04 31.59 39.49
C TRP A 799 -54.72 32.46 38.27
N THR A 800 -54.49 33.75 38.51
CA THR A 800 -54.17 34.73 37.46
C THR A 800 -52.74 35.24 37.64
N ASN A 801 -51.97 35.31 36.54
CA ASN A 801 -50.63 35.91 36.56
C ASN A 801 -50.68 37.38 36.93
N ILE A 802 -49.81 37.79 37.84
CA ILE A 802 -49.60 39.19 38.20
C ILE A 802 -48.54 39.75 37.26
N SER A 803 -48.92 40.71 36.43
CA SER A 803 -48.03 41.29 35.42
C SER A 803 -46.77 41.89 36.06
N GLY A 804 -45.59 41.55 35.52
CA GLY A 804 -44.29 42.06 35.98
C GLY A 804 -43.76 41.45 37.28
N ALA A 805 -44.53 40.61 37.98
CA ALA A 805 -44.11 40.00 39.23
C ALA A 805 -43.27 38.74 39.00
N THR A 806 -41.98 38.93 38.69
CA THR A 806 -41.03 37.86 38.32
C THR A 806 -39.83 37.71 39.24
N GLY A 807 -39.85 38.37 40.40
CA GLY A 807 -38.80 38.27 41.42
C GLY A 807 -38.98 37.10 42.38
N THR A 808 -37.95 36.84 43.18
CA THR A 808 -37.97 35.90 44.33
C THR A 808 -38.82 36.41 45.50
N SER A 809 -39.27 37.67 45.43
CA SER A 809 -40.22 38.26 46.35
C SER A 809 -41.26 39.09 45.61
N TYR A 810 -42.44 39.24 46.21
CA TYR A 810 -43.51 40.10 45.72
C TYR A 810 -44.18 40.82 46.88
N THR A 811 -44.25 42.14 46.81
CA THR A 811 -45.00 42.96 47.77
C THR A 811 -46.40 43.18 47.22
N THR A 812 -47.42 42.80 47.99
CA THR A 812 -48.81 42.98 47.60
C THR A 812 -49.14 44.47 47.48
N PRO A 813 -49.97 44.89 46.51
CA PRO A 813 -50.58 46.21 46.56
C PRO A 813 -51.52 46.30 47.76
N THR A 814 -52.03 47.49 48.03
CA THR A 814 -53.12 47.68 49.00
C THR A 814 -54.35 46.92 48.53
N ILE A 815 -54.75 45.89 49.28
CA ILE A 815 -55.90 45.05 48.96
C ILE A 815 -57.06 45.27 49.94
N SER A 816 -58.29 45.13 49.47
CA SER A 816 -59.52 45.32 50.25
C SER A 816 -60.27 44.02 50.55
N THR A 817 -59.86 42.90 49.95
CA THR A 817 -60.43 41.57 50.15
C THR A 817 -59.33 40.55 50.40
N THR A 818 -59.63 39.54 51.21
CA THR A 818 -58.73 38.39 51.41
C THR A 818 -58.37 37.78 50.06
N THR A 819 -57.06 37.67 49.79
CA THR A 819 -56.52 37.22 48.50
C THR A 819 -55.41 36.21 48.74
N GLN A 820 -55.37 35.15 47.93
CA GLN A 820 -54.32 34.13 47.98
C GLN A 820 -53.25 34.42 46.92
N TYR A 821 -52.00 34.12 47.25
CA TYR A 821 -50.86 34.29 46.36
C TYR A 821 -50.04 33.02 46.29
N ARG A 822 -49.51 32.71 45.10
CA ARG A 822 -48.51 31.66 44.91
C ARG A 822 -47.52 32.09 43.84
N VAL A 823 -46.40 31.41 43.75
CA VAL A 823 -45.42 31.62 42.68
C VAL A 823 -45.24 30.33 41.89
N VAL A 824 -45.23 30.47 40.56
CA VAL A 824 -44.82 29.43 39.62
C VAL A 824 -43.34 29.61 39.37
N VAL A 825 -42.55 28.56 39.62
CA VAL A 825 -41.12 28.52 39.34
C VAL A 825 -40.88 27.56 38.18
N SER A 826 -40.14 28.01 37.18
CA SER A 826 -39.82 27.24 35.97
C SER A 826 -38.38 27.48 35.53
N ALA A 827 -37.89 26.68 34.58
CA ALA A 827 -36.64 26.94 33.87
C ALA A 827 -36.82 26.54 32.40
N SER A 828 -36.08 27.18 31.49
CA SER A 828 -36.26 27.00 30.03
C SER A 828 -35.44 25.85 29.43
N GLY A 829 -34.57 25.21 30.21
CA GLY A 829 -33.74 24.11 29.76
C GLY A 829 -34.55 22.87 29.36
N SER A 830 -33.98 22.08 28.44
CA SER A 830 -34.57 20.80 28.01
C SER A 830 -34.86 19.91 29.22
N GLY A 831 -36.08 19.39 29.29
CA GLY A 831 -36.56 18.54 30.39
C GLY A 831 -37.03 19.27 31.65
N CYS A 832 -36.81 20.58 31.78
CA CYS A 832 -37.14 21.26 33.04
C CYS A 832 -38.66 21.42 33.23
N GLY A 833 -39.15 20.90 34.35
CA GLY A 833 -40.54 21.05 34.76
C GLY A 833 -40.90 22.42 35.34
N THR A 834 -42.17 22.57 35.74
CA THR A 834 -42.64 23.71 36.52
C THR A 834 -43.11 23.24 37.90
N VAL A 835 -42.90 24.06 38.92
CA VAL A 835 -43.33 23.79 40.29
C VAL A 835 -44.09 25.01 40.84
N ASN A 836 -45.21 24.76 41.49
CA ASN A 836 -46.01 25.79 42.16
C ASN A 836 -45.67 25.80 43.65
N SER A 837 -45.56 26.99 44.25
CA SER A 837 -45.52 27.10 45.70
C SER A 837 -46.87 26.74 46.32
N ASN A 838 -46.86 26.41 47.61
CA ASN A 838 -48.06 26.49 48.43
C ASN A 838 -48.67 27.89 48.37
N ALA A 839 -49.98 27.98 48.55
CA ALA A 839 -50.70 29.25 48.57
C ALA A 839 -50.48 29.98 49.91
N ALA A 840 -50.08 31.25 49.84
CA ALA A 840 -50.04 32.19 50.95
C ALA A 840 -51.35 32.98 50.99
N ILE A 841 -52.10 32.88 52.09
CA ILE A 841 -53.36 33.61 52.27
C ILE A 841 -53.06 34.95 52.94
N VAL A 842 -53.40 36.06 52.30
CA VAL A 842 -53.35 37.39 52.91
C VAL A 842 -54.78 37.80 53.27
N THR A 843 -55.09 37.76 54.56
CA THR A 843 -56.42 38.04 55.11
C THR A 843 -56.60 39.53 55.37
N ILE A 844 -57.76 40.08 55.01
CA ILE A 844 -58.08 41.49 55.27
C ILE A 844 -59.13 41.60 56.37
N ASN A 845 -58.75 42.25 57.46
CA ASN A 845 -59.67 42.62 58.52
C ASN A 845 -60.37 43.95 58.16
N PRO A 846 -61.71 44.01 58.23
CA PRO A 846 -62.45 45.26 58.09
C PRO A 846 -62.03 46.28 59.15
N ALA A 847 -61.89 47.56 58.78
CA ALA A 847 -61.66 48.62 59.77
C ALA A 847 -62.86 48.75 60.71
N ALA A 848 -62.63 49.00 62.00
CA ALA A 848 -63.70 49.32 62.94
C ALA A 848 -64.39 50.64 62.55
N THR A 849 -65.71 50.71 62.72
CA THR A 849 -66.48 51.95 62.53
C THR A 849 -67.33 52.25 63.75
N VAL A 850 -67.52 53.53 64.07
CA VAL A 850 -68.32 53.99 65.20
C VAL A 850 -68.98 55.33 64.89
N ASN A 851 -70.16 55.55 65.45
CA ASN A 851 -70.86 56.82 65.40
C ASN A 851 -71.60 57.01 66.74
N ALA A 852 -71.40 58.14 67.41
CA ALA A 852 -71.97 58.43 68.74
C ALA A 852 -73.44 58.91 68.69
N GLY A 853 -73.98 59.15 67.49
CA GLY A 853 -75.31 59.70 67.27
C GLY A 853 -75.31 61.24 67.29
N PRO A 854 -76.46 61.87 66.98
CA PRO A 854 -76.57 63.32 66.95
C PRO A 854 -76.57 63.92 68.36
N ASP A 855 -76.10 65.17 68.47
CA ASP A 855 -76.20 65.97 69.69
C ASP A 855 -77.64 66.05 70.21
N GLN A 856 -77.81 66.00 71.53
CA GLN A 856 -79.13 65.96 72.16
C GLN A 856 -79.31 67.07 73.19
N SER A 857 -80.56 67.40 73.49
CA SER A 857 -80.93 68.35 74.55
C SER A 857 -81.88 67.68 75.54
N VAL A 858 -81.68 67.94 76.83
CA VAL A 858 -82.49 67.38 77.92
C VAL A 858 -82.72 68.42 79.01
N CYS A 859 -83.86 68.38 79.69
CA CYS A 859 -84.09 69.23 80.86
C CYS A 859 -83.32 68.72 82.09
N ALA A 860 -82.92 69.64 82.97
CA ALA A 860 -82.24 69.31 84.22
C ALA A 860 -83.04 68.28 85.03
N GLY A 861 -82.37 67.20 85.43
CA GLY A 861 -82.98 66.08 86.17
C GLY A 861 -83.53 64.94 85.29
N ASN A 862 -83.62 65.12 83.97
CA ASN A 862 -84.05 64.06 83.04
C ASN A 862 -82.84 63.29 82.47
N THR A 863 -83.07 62.04 82.06
CA THR A 863 -82.06 61.17 81.44
C THR A 863 -82.07 61.24 79.92
N VAL A 864 -80.96 60.88 79.27
CA VAL A 864 -80.82 60.84 77.80
C VAL A 864 -80.55 59.43 77.31
N THR A 865 -81.36 58.92 76.38
CA THR A 865 -81.08 57.67 75.68
C THR A 865 -80.17 57.95 74.49
N LEU A 866 -78.99 57.35 74.49
CA LEU A 866 -78.02 57.49 73.40
C LEU A 866 -78.41 56.60 72.22
N ALA A 867 -77.95 56.96 71.02
CA ALA A 867 -78.25 56.26 69.78
C ALA A 867 -76.97 55.97 68.99
N GLY A 868 -75.94 55.47 69.69
CA GLY A 868 -74.68 55.10 69.06
C GLY A 868 -74.83 53.91 68.11
N THR A 869 -73.95 53.83 67.11
CA THR A 869 -73.80 52.65 66.24
C THR A 869 -72.34 52.24 66.15
N ARG A 870 -72.09 50.94 65.92
CA ARG A 870 -70.75 50.38 65.68
C ARG A 870 -70.79 49.38 64.53
N GLY A 871 -69.70 49.22 63.80
CA GLY A 871 -69.57 48.29 62.68
C GLY A 871 -68.12 47.91 62.35
N GLY A 872 -67.93 47.26 61.20
CA GLY A 872 -66.61 46.73 60.82
C GLY A 872 -66.21 45.52 61.65
N ALA A 873 -64.95 45.46 62.08
CA ALA A 873 -64.45 44.37 62.94
C ALA A 873 -64.71 44.57 64.45
N ALA A 874 -65.26 45.72 64.87
CA ALA A 874 -65.55 45.99 66.28
C ALA A 874 -66.63 45.05 66.83
N THR A 875 -66.33 44.36 67.95
CA THR A 875 -67.26 43.45 68.63
C THR A 875 -67.94 44.12 69.83
N SER A 876 -67.28 45.08 70.47
CA SER A 876 -67.81 45.88 71.58
C SER A 876 -67.44 47.36 71.46
N SER A 877 -68.03 48.18 72.31
CA SER A 877 -67.78 49.62 72.42
C SER A 877 -68.04 50.08 73.85
N THR A 878 -67.47 51.21 74.26
CA THR A 878 -67.64 51.77 75.60
C THR A 878 -67.81 53.29 75.53
N TRP A 879 -68.81 53.79 76.24
CA TRP A 879 -69.06 55.19 76.47
C TRP A 879 -68.18 55.72 77.60
N THR A 880 -67.64 56.92 77.41
CA THR A 880 -67.00 57.72 78.44
C THR A 880 -67.64 59.11 78.46
N THR A 881 -67.57 59.80 79.59
CA THR A 881 -68.15 61.14 79.77
C THR A 881 -67.07 62.11 80.22
N SER A 882 -67.14 63.37 79.75
CA SER A 882 -66.35 64.47 80.30
C SER A 882 -66.91 65.03 81.61
N GLY A 883 -68.15 64.66 81.96
CA GLY A 883 -68.84 65.06 83.19
C GLY A 883 -68.76 64.03 84.30
N THR A 884 -69.59 64.20 85.34
CA THR A 884 -69.65 63.31 86.51
C THR A 884 -70.95 62.50 86.63
N GLY A 885 -71.80 62.53 85.60
CA GLY A 885 -72.99 61.70 85.49
C GLY A 885 -72.68 60.23 85.26
N THR A 886 -73.73 59.41 85.20
CA THR A 886 -73.61 57.95 85.13
C THR A 886 -74.30 57.38 83.91
N PHE A 887 -73.75 56.30 83.36
CA PHE A 887 -74.41 55.50 82.33
C PHE A 887 -75.14 54.32 82.97
N SER A 888 -76.31 53.97 82.46
CA SER A 888 -77.01 52.73 82.85
C SER A 888 -76.13 51.50 82.59
N ASN A 889 -75.48 51.46 81.43
CA ASN A 889 -74.42 50.52 81.09
C ASN A 889 -73.57 51.14 79.97
N ALA A 890 -72.34 51.57 80.29
CA ALA A 890 -71.45 52.24 79.33
C ALA A 890 -71.08 51.36 78.12
N SER A 891 -71.25 50.04 78.18
CA SER A 891 -70.92 49.14 77.07
C SER A 891 -72.03 49.00 76.01
N LEU A 892 -73.23 49.52 76.29
CA LEU A 892 -74.34 49.48 75.34
C LEU A 892 -74.31 50.72 74.45
N VAL A 893 -74.40 50.54 73.13
CA VAL A 893 -74.44 51.66 72.18
C VAL A 893 -75.67 52.57 72.37
N ASN A 894 -76.74 52.03 72.97
CA ASN A 894 -77.95 52.72 73.37
C ASN A 894 -78.05 52.96 74.89
N ALA A 895 -76.90 53.16 75.56
CA ALA A 895 -76.85 53.48 76.99
C ALA A 895 -77.72 54.70 77.32
N VAL A 896 -78.25 54.72 78.54
CA VAL A 896 -78.96 55.88 79.08
C VAL A 896 -77.98 56.64 79.96
N TYR A 897 -77.74 57.92 79.65
CA TYR A 897 -76.93 58.82 80.48
C TYR A 897 -77.81 59.61 81.43
N THR A 898 -77.46 59.60 82.70
CA THR A 898 -78.10 60.38 83.77
C THR A 898 -77.15 61.51 84.16
N PRO A 899 -77.44 62.77 83.79
CA PRO A 899 -76.63 63.91 84.19
C PRO A 899 -76.55 64.06 85.71
N SER A 900 -75.37 64.33 86.22
CA SER A 900 -75.16 64.68 87.63
C SER A 900 -75.51 66.14 87.91
N ALA A 901 -75.57 66.53 89.19
CA ALA A 901 -75.75 67.94 89.57
C ALA A 901 -74.65 68.86 89.00
N ALA A 902 -73.40 68.37 88.89
CA ALA A 902 -72.31 69.12 88.29
C ALA A 902 -72.48 69.27 86.76
N ASP A 903 -72.98 68.24 86.08
CA ASP A 903 -73.28 68.33 84.64
C ASP A 903 -74.40 69.34 84.38
N ILE A 904 -75.44 69.31 85.20
CA ILE A 904 -76.56 70.26 85.14
C ILE A 904 -76.05 71.70 85.33
N ALA A 905 -75.13 71.91 86.28
CA ALA A 905 -74.52 73.21 86.52
C ALA A 905 -73.60 73.66 85.37
N ALA A 906 -72.88 72.73 84.72
CA ALA A 906 -72.03 73.01 83.57
C ALA A 906 -72.82 73.30 82.28
N GLY A 907 -74.09 72.86 82.20
CA GLY A 907 -75.00 73.12 81.09
C GLY A 907 -74.76 72.25 79.85
N THR A 908 -73.57 71.65 79.69
CA THR A 908 -73.27 70.67 78.64
C THR A 908 -72.34 69.58 79.14
N VAL A 909 -72.40 68.40 78.50
CA VAL A 909 -71.45 67.30 78.71
C VAL A 909 -71.16 66.59 77.39
N THR A 910 -69.91 66.18 77.16
CA THR A 910 -69.49 65.44 75.96
C THR A 910 -69.36 63.97 76.31
N LEU A 911 -70.03 63.12 75.56
CA LEU A 911 -69.96 61.67 75.69
C LEU A 911 -69.20 61.11 74.49
N THR A 912 -68.19 60.26 74.73
CA THR A 912 -67.36 59.65 73.68
C THR A 912 -67.64 58.16 73.61
N LEU A 913 -68.03 57.65 72.44
CA LEU A 913 -68.17 56.22 72.16
C LEU A 913 -66.91 55.70 71.49
N THR A 914 -66.22 54.76 72.12
CA THR A 914 -64.99 54.14 71.57
C THR A 914 -65.23 52.67 71.33
N THR A 915 -64.84 52.12 70.18
CA THR A 915 -64.90 50.66 69.93
C THR A 915 -63.82 49.93 70.73
N ASN A 916 -63.93 48.61 70.85
CA ASN A 916 -62.76 47.81 71.20
C ASN A 916 -61.68 47.90 70.11
N ASP A 917 -60.47 47.48 70.46
CA ASP A 917 -59.41 47.13 69.51
C ASP A 917 -59.72 45.72 68.98
N PRO A 918 -60.22 45.55 67.74
CA PRO A 918 -60.55 44.24 67.20
C PRO A 918 -59.30 43.36 67.11
N THR A 919 -59.43 42.04 67.32
CA THR A 919 -58.32 41.11 67.15
C THR A 919 -57.70 41.24 65.74
N GLY A 920 -56.47 41.74 65.67
CA GLY A 920 -55.74 41.95 64.42
C GLY A 920 -55.01 43.30 64.40
N PRO A 921 -54.52 43.74 63.23
CA PRO A 921 -53.73 44.96 63.10
C PRO A 921 -54.54 46.27 63.11
N CYS A 922 -55.88 46.21 63.26
CA CYS A 922 -56.75 47.38 63.08
C CYS A 922 -57.09 47.99 64.42
N THR A 923 -56.82 49.28 64.57
CA THR A 923 -56.97 49.98 65.84
C THR A 923 -58.42 50.33 66.16
N ALA A 924 -58.71 50.52 67.44
CA ALA A 924 -59.97 51.13 67.89
C ALA A 924 -60.20 52.52 67.28
N VAL A 925 -61.47 52.90 67.13
CA VAL A 925 -61.92 54.22 66.67
C VAL A 925 -62.93 54.81 67.65
N SER A 926 -63.05 56.14 67.68
CA SER A 926 -63.95 56.87 68.59
C SER A 926 -64.74 57.96 67.89
N ASP A 927 -65.95 58.25 68.39
CA ASP A 927 -66.79 59.38 67.98
C ASP A 927 -67.47 60.03 69.20
N GLN A 928 -67.97 61.25 69.07
CA GLN A 928 -68.49 62.05 70.19
C GLN A 928 -69.90 62.57 69.97
N VAL A 929 -70.64 62.75 71.06
CA VAL A 929 -71.95 63.41 71.11
C VAL A 929 -72.00 64.42 72.26
N ILE A 930 -72.61 65.57 72.04
CA ILE A 930 -72.78 66.61 73.05
C ILE A 930 -74.21 66.58 73.58
N ILE A 931 -74.33 66.52 74.90
CA ILE A 931 -75.61 66.60 75.61
C ILE A 931 -75.74 68.00 76.22
N THR A 932 -76.71 68.77 75.74
CA THR A 932 -77.05 70.08 76.30
C THR A 932 -78.12 69.94 77.37
N ILE A 933 -77.82 70.37 78.59
CA ILE A 933 -78.71 70.26 79.74
C ILE A 933 -79.36 71.62 80.00
N ARG A 934 -80.66 71.69 79.77
CA ARG A 934 -81.46 72.92 79.90
C ARG A 934 -81.90 73.08 81.36
N PRO A 935 -81.65 74.24 82.00
CA PRO A 935 -82.11 74.47 83.36
C PRO A 935 -83.64 74.52 83.42
N ASN A 936 -84.22 73.97 84.50
CA ASN A 936 -85.65 74.11 84.75
C ASN A 936 -85.97 75.56 85.17
N PRO A 937 -87.15 76.09 84.82
CA PRO A 937 -87.60 77.38 85.34
C PRO A 937 -87.79 77.31 86.86
N THR A 938 -87.38 78.35 87.57
CA THR A 938 -87.68 78.57 88.98
C THR A 938 -89.03 79.27 89.08
N VAL A 939 -89.98 78.68 89.79
CA VAL A 939 -91.33 79.22 89.96
C VAL A 939 -91.48 79.75 91.38
N ASN A 940 -92.16 80.88 91.52
CA ASN A 940 -92.54 81.45 92.81
C ASN A 940 -94.06 81.65 92.80
N ALA A 941 -94.79 80.97 93.67
CA ALA A 941 -96.26 81.00 93.77
C ALA A 941 -96.78 82.21 94.57
N GLY A 942 -95.89 82.98 95.18
CA GLY A 942 -96.20 84.00 96.19
C GLY A 942 -96.11 83.45 97.62
N ALA A 943 -96.07 84.34 98.62
CA ALA A 943 -96.06 83.94 100.03
C ALA A 943 -97.43 83.44 100.49
N ASP A 944 -97.43 82.50 101.44
CA ASP A 944 -98.62 82.02 102.14
C ASP A 944 -99.43 83.17 102.75
N ALA A 945 -100.76 83.05 102.76
CA ALA A 945 -101.64 84.14 103.16
C ALA A 945 -102.86 83.67 103.94
N SER A 946 -103.09 84.30 105.10
CA SER A 946 -104.35 84.15 105.84
C SER A 946 -105.42 85.10 105.30
N VAL A 947 -106.62 84.58 105.04
CA VAL A 947 -107.80 85.36 104.63
C VAL A 947 -109.00 85.07 105.52
N CYS A 948 -109.84 86.08 105.74
CA CYS A 948 -111.10 85.88 106.47
C CYS A 948 -112.04 84.97 105.68
N LEU A 949 -112.79 84.10 106.37
CA LEU A 949 -113.76 83.19 105.75
C LEU A 949 -114.72 83.97 104.83
N GLY A 950 -114.82 83.56 103.56
CA GLY A 950 -115.65 84.20 102.54
C GLY A 950 -114.95 85.33 101.75
N SER A 951 -113.71 85.70 102.09
CA SER A 951 -112.90 86.66 101.31
C SER A 951 -112.16 85.96 100.16
N SER A 952 -111.87 86.70 99.09
CA SER A 952 -111.04 86.23 97.99
C SER A 952 -109.59 86.71 98.11
N LYS A 953 -108.66 85.92 97.59
CA LYS A 953 -107.24 86.27 97.42
C LYS A 953 -106.82 86.01 95.98
N THR A 954 -106.07 86.93 95.40
CA THR A 954 -105.37 86.67 94.13
C THR A 954 -103.99 86.11 94.41
N LEU A 955 -103.73 84.93 93.87
CA LEU A 955 -102.44 84.27 93.78
C LEU A 955 -101.79 84.70 92.46
N THR A 956 -100.51 85.06 92.47
CA THR A 956 -99.77 85.44 91.27
C THR A 956 -98.41 84.75 91.29
N ALA A 957 -98.19 83.89 90.30
CA ALA A 957 -96.94 83.18 90.13
C ALA A 957 -96.01 83.94 89.19
N VAL A 958 -94.71 83.88 89.49
CA VAL A 958 -93.65 84.40 88.63
C VAL A 958 -92.65 83.27 88.38
N ALA A 959 -92.44 82.92 87.11
CA ALA A 959 -91.35 82.04 86.70
C ALA A 959 -90.13 82.86 86.23
N SER A 960 -88.94 82.42 86.61
CA SER A 960 -87.65 83.00 86.23
C SER A 960 -86.60 81.90 86.05
N GLY A 961 -85.59 82.11 85.20
CA GLY A 961 -84.73 81.01 84.74
C GLY A 961 -85.45 80.07 83.76
N GLY A 962 -84.72 79.14 83.12
CA GLY A 962 -85.25 78.42 81.95
C GLY A 962 -85.42 79.35 80.73
N THR A 963 -86.21 78.93 79.74
CA THR A 963 -86.43 79.70 78.49
C THR A 963 -87.88 80.17 78.34
N SER A 964 -88.11 81.48 78.41
CA SER A 964 -89.41 82.12 78.09
C SER A 964 -89.89 81.81 76.66
N PRO A 965 -91.22 81.75 76.37
CA PRO A 965 -92.37 81.98 77.28
C PRO A 965 -92.65 80.83 78.25
N TYR A 966 -93.29 81.14 79.39
CA TYR A 966 -93.72 80.16 80.39
C TYR A 966 -95.23 79.91 80.32
N ALA A 967 -95.62 78.63 80.33
CA ALA A 967 -96.98 78.18 80.50
C ALA A 967 -97.23 77.78 81.97
N TYR A 968 -98.16 78.44 82.65
CA TYR A 968 -98.50 78.17 84.05
C TYR A 968 -99.73 77.28 84.16
N ALA A 969 -99.70 76.28 85.04
CA ALA A 969 -100.82 75.42 85.38
C ALA A 969 -100.96 75.31 86.90
N TRP A 970 -102.15 75.64 87.41
CA TRP A 970 -102.45 75.58 88.85
C TRP A 970 -103.23 74.32 89.23
N SER A 971 -102.98 73.80 90.43
CA SER A 971 -103.70 72.68 91.03
C SER A 971 -105.14 73.03 91.41
N ASN A 972 -105.87 72.07 91.98
CA ASN A 972 -107.23 72.24 92.51
C ASN A 972 -108.25 72.75 91.46
N GLY A 973 -108.02 72.44 90.18
CA GLY A 973 -108.92 72.80 89.08
C GLY A 973 -108.85 74.26 88.62
N LEU A 974 -107.88 75.06 89.08
CA LEU A 974 -107.77 76.48 88.74
C LEU A 974 -107.32 76.74 87.29
N GLY A 975 -106.71 75.77 86.63
CA GLY A 975 -106.34 75.82 85.21
C GLY A 975 -105.16 76.76 84.90
N ALA A 976 -105.04 77.18 83.63
CA ALA A 976 -103.84 77.85 83.11
C ALA A 976 -103.79 79.36 83.37
N GLY A 977 -102.59 79.94 83.52
CA GLY A 977 -102.34 81.38 83.64
C GLY A 977 -101.59 81.78 84.91
N ALA A 978 -100.77 82.83 84.84
CA ALA A 978 -99.87 83.24 85.92
C ALA A 978 -100.60 83.74 87.19
N SER A 979 -101.84 84.23 87.07
CA SER A 979 -102.61 84.75 88.20
C SER A 979 -103.97 84.06 88.33
N LYS A 980 -104.37 83.73 89.57
CA LYS A 980 -105.64 83.07 89.89
C LYS A 980 -106.28 83.70 91.13
N THR A 981 -107.60 83.80 91.15
CA THR A 981 -108.34 84.28 92.34
C THR A 981 -109.02 83.10 93.01
N VAL A 982 -108.80 82.96 94.31
CA VAL A 982 -109.29 81.85 95.13
C VAL A 982 -110.10 82.37 96.31
N THR A 983 -111.06 81.58 96.79
CA THR A 983 -111.90 81.85 97.98
C THR A 983 -111.96 80.60 98.86
N PRO A 984 -110.84 80.21 99.50
CA PRO A 984 -110.80 78.98 100.29
C PRO A 984 -111.69 79.09 101.53
N SER A 985 -112.50 78.07 101.80
CA SER A 985 -113.33 77.98 103.01
C SER A 985 -112.63 77.26 104.17
N ILE A 986 -111.51 76.59 103.87
CA ILE A 986 -110.57 75.94 104.80
C ILE A 986 -109.15 76.18 104.28
N THR A 987 -108.12 75.99 105.12
CA THR A 987 -106.72 76.05 104.69
C THR A 987 -106.49 75.16 103.46
N THR A 988 -106.05 75.74 102.35
CA THR A 988 -105.95 75.05 101.05
C THR A 988 -104.64 75.41 100.38
N THR A 989 -103.78 74.42 100.14
CA THR A 989 -102.53 74.60 99.39
C THR A 989 -102.78 74.52 97.88
N TYR A 990 -102.31 75.51 97.14
CA TYR A 990 -102.31 75.57 95.68
C TYR A 990 -100.89 75.40 95.16
N THR A 991 -100.69 74.48 94.22
CA THR A 991 -99.41 74.29 93.51
C THR A 991 -99.51 74.92 92.13
N VAL A 992 -98.50 75.68 91.73
CA VAL A 992 -98.33 76.15 90.35
C VAL A 992 -97.13 75.47 89.73
N THR A 993 -97.31 74.93 88.53
CA THR A 993 -96.22 74.46 87.68
C THR A 993 -96.06 75.44 86.53
N ALA A 994 -94.85 75.93 86.29
CA ALA A 994 -94.53 76.68 85.08
C ALA A 994 -93.62 75.84 84.18
N THR A 995 -93.99 75.74 82.91
CA THR A 995 -93.24 75.03 81.87
C THR A 995 -92.71 76.03 80.86
N ASP A 996 -91.42 75.94 80.54
CA ASP A 996 -90.71 76.82 79.61
C ASP A 996 -90.93 76.41 78.14
N ASN A 997 -90.36 77.17 77.20
CA ASN A 997 -90.51 76.94 75.75
C ASN A 997 -89.89 75.63 75.24
N TYR A 998 -88.99 75.00 76.00
CA TYR A 998 -88.38 73.72 75.66
C TYR A 998 -88.98 72.55 76.45
N GLY A 999 -90.08 72.78 77.17
CA GLY A 999 -90.79 71.76 77.93
C GLY A 999 -90.20 71.47 79.31
N CYS A 1000 -89.21 72.24 79.77
CA CYS A 1000 -88.64 72.10 81.10
C CYS A 1000 -89.56 72.78 82.12
N SER A 1001 -89.82 72.14 83.25
CA SER A 1001 -90.80 72.62 84.22
C SER A 1001 -90.25 72.72 85.63
N GLY A 1002 -90.78 73.69 86.37
CA GLY A 1002 -90.59 73.84 87.81
C GLY A 1002 -91.93 74.13 88.48
N SER A 1003 -91.99 74.00 89.79
CA SER A 1003 -93.23 74.22 90.54
C SER A 1003 -92.97 74.85 91.89
N ASP A 1004 -93.98 75.55 92.41
CA ASP A 1004 -93.99 76.11 93.76
C ASP A 1004 -95.40 76.05 94.34
N GLN A 1005 -95.53 76.25 95.65
CA GLN A 1005 -96.81 76.18 96.37
C GLN A 1005 -97.08 77.43 97.20
N VAL A 1006 -98.37 77.71 97.41
CA VAL A 1006 -98.86 78.76 98.31
C VAL A 1006 -100.07 78.24 99.08
N THR A 1007 -100.15 78.52 100.39
CA THR A 1007 -101.19 78.03 101.32
C THR A 1007 -102.04 79.13 101.95
#